data_AF-A0A2Y9FZ25-F1
#
_entry.id   AF-A0A2Y9FZ25-F1
#
_cell.length_a   1.000
_cell.length_b   1.000
_cell.length_c   1.000
_cell.angle_alpha   90.00
_cell.angle_beta   90.00
_cell.angle_gamma   90.00
#
_symmetry.space_group_name_H-M   'P 1'
#
loop_
_entity.id
_entity.type
_entity.pdbx_description
1 polymer ?
#
loop_
_entity_poly.entity_id
_entity_poly.type
_entity_poly.pdbx_seq_one_letter_code
_entity_poly.pdbx_strand_id
1 'polypeptide(L)'
;MPLPAPAFGPGLSLPGHKAALVADRGRAGRWEARSDAAGALARERQRSDRIALLKLFQCLLEVLPVLQALRELSLDSSDFILPLSLTPFTAATQASPLLFQRALCATPPSVLLHICLNICTSGSATSCEECLLIHPKCVWCSREDFGSPRSVTSRCDLRENLIRNGCGGEVESPTSSTHVLRSQPLSSKGSSSAGSDVIQMTPQEVAVNLRPGDKTIFQLQVRQVEDYPVDLYYLMDLSLSMKDDLDNIRNLGTKLAEEMRKLTSNFRLGFGSFVDKNISPFSYTAPRYQTNPCIGYKLFPNCVPSFGFRHLLPLTDRVDSFNEEVRKQRVSRNRDAPEGGFDAVLQAAVCKEKIGWRKDALHLLVYTTDDVPHIALDGKLGGLVQPHDGQCYLNEANEYTASNQMDYPSLALLGEKLAENNINLIFAVTKNHYMLYKNFTALIPGTTVEILHGDSKNIIQLIINAYNSIRSKVELSVWDQPEDLNLFFTATCQDGVSYPGQRKCEGLKIGDTATFDVSVEAWSCPSRQAEHRFTLRPVGFRDSLEVGVTYSCTCGCSARLEPDSPRCSGNGTYVCGLCECNPSYLGTRCECQEGENQSGYQNLCREAEGKPLCSGRGECSCNQCSCFESEFGKIYGPFCECDNFSCARNKGVLCSGHGECHCGECKCHAGYIGDNCNCSTGISSCQAKDGQICSDRGRCICGQCQCTEPGAFGETCEKCPTCPDACSTKRDCVECLLLHSGKPAGNQTCHNYCKDEVITWVDTIVKDDQEAVLCFYKTTQDCVMLFTYTELPSGKTNLTVLKEPECGTAPNAMTILLAVVGSILLIGIALLAIWKLLVTIHDRREFAKFQSERSRARYEMASNPLYRKPISTHTVDFSFNKFNKSYNGTVD
;
A
#
# COMPACT_ATOMS: atom_id res chain seq x y z
N MET A 1 -48.22 -27.78 34.18
CA MET A 1 -48.17 -26.76 35.24
C MET A 1 -47.03 -25.80 34.93
N PRO A 2 -47.28 -24.50 34.80
CA PRO A 2 -46.24 -23.49 34.49
C PRO A 2 -46.00 -22.50 35.64
N LEU A 3 -44.75 -21.98 35.73
CA LEU A 3 -44.34 -20.77 36.50
C LEU A 3 -44.54 -20.86 38.04
N PRO A 4 -43.84 -20.03 38.87
CA PRO A 4 -44.05 -18.59 38.95
C PRO A 4 -42.76 -17.73 38.93
N ALA A 5 -42.95 -16.42 38.76
CA ALA A 5 -42.00 -15.37 39.15
C ALA A 5 -42.58 -14.57 40.35
N PRO A 6 -41.75 -13.81 41.07
CA PRO A 6 -42.03 -12.38 41.27
C PRO A 6 -40.77 -11.49 41.07
N ALA A 7 -40.77 -10.21 40.68
CA ALA A 7 -41.76 -9.12 40.52
C ALA A 7 -41.75 -8.02 41.61
N PHE A 8 -41.75 -6.75 41.15
CA PHE A 8 -41.75 -5.47 41.91
C PHE A 8 -40.43 -5.14 42.67
N GLY A 9 -40.09 -3.87 42.94
CA GLY A 9 -40.82 -2.60 42.76
C GLY A 9 -39.92 -1.33 42.70
N PRO A 10 -40.49 -0.10 42.62
CA PRO A 10 -39.86 1.05 41.93
C PRO A 10 -39.69 2.35 42.76
N GLY A 11 -39.10 3.41 42.18
CA GLY A 11 -39.42 4.80 42.58
C GLY A 11 -38.51 5.97 42.11
N LEU A 12 -39.15 7.01 41.55
CA LEU A 12 -38.79 8.47 41.58
C LEU A 12 -37.51 8.95 40.84
N SER A 13 -37.37 10.19 40.33
CA SER A 13 -38.28 11.25 39.80
C SER A 13 -37.40 12.37 39.17
N LEU A 14 -37.67 12.95 37.99
CA LEU A 14 -38.59 14.09 37.68
C LEU A 14 -38.44 15.34 38.60
N PRO A 15 -38.70 16.60 38.13
CA PRO A 15 -39.42 17.06 36.92
C PRO A 15 -38.56 17.93 35.96
N GLY A 16 -39.03 18.55 34.86
CA GLY A 16 -40.35 18.69 34.20
C GLY A 16 -40.11 18.99 32.69
N HIS A 17 -40.85 19.79 31.90
CA HIS A 17 -42.17 20.47 31.83
C HIS A 17 -42.19 21.21 30.44
N LYS A 18 -43.25 21.62 29.72
CA LYS A 18 -44.75 21.58 29.69
C LYS A 18 -45.16 22.07 28.26
N ALA A 19 -46.35 21.94 27.66
CA ALA A 19 -47.69 21.41 28.01
C ALA A 19 -48.55 21.18 26.72
N ALA A 20 -49.76 20.60 26.88
CA ALA A 20 -50.91 20.52 25.96
C ALA A 20 -50.79 19.62 24.69
N LEU A 21 -51.72 18.74 24.28
CA LEU A 21 -53.21 18.68 24.27
C LEU A 21 -53.83 19.55 23.13
N VAL A 22 -54.80 19.11 22.29
CA VAL A 22 -55.58 17.83 22.18
C VAL A 22 -56.22 17.67 20.76
N ALA A 23 -56.98 16.58 20.51
CA ALA A 23 -58.05 16.38 19.48
C ALA A 23 -57.80 15.54 18.18
N ASP A 24 -57.98 14.22 18.30
CA ASP A 24 -59.00 13.34 17.65
C ASP A 24 -59.37 13.37 16.13
N ARG A 25 -59.38 12.15 15.54
CA ARG A 25 -60.23 11.56 14.45
C ARG A 25 -60.33 12.07 12.99
N GLY A 26 -60.28 11.08 12.07
CA GLY A 26 -60.98 11.04 10.77
C GLY A 26 -60.08 11.27 9.53
N ARG A 27 -59.94 10.47 8.46
CA ARG A 27 -60.53 9.22 7.86
C ARG A 27 -61.09 9.48 6.43
N ALA A 28 -60.25 9.19 5.42
CA ALA A 28 -60.58 8.71 4.06
C ALA A 28 -61.26 9.63 3.00
N GLY A 29 -61.02 9.29 1.71
CA GLY A 29 -61.57 9.93 0.49
C GLY A 29 -60.69 11.09 -0.03
N ARG A 30 -60.02 11.10 -1.19
CA ARG A 30 -60.05 10.40 -2.51
C ARG A 30 -60.90 11.10 -3.60
N TRP A 31 -60.25 11.37 -4.75
CA TRP A 31 -60.71 12.17 -5.90
C TRP A 31 -60.76 13.70 -5.60
N GLU A 32 -60.57 14.64 -6.54
CA GLU A 32 -60.47 14.54 -8.01
C GLU A 32 -59.46 15.56 -8.63
N ALA A 33 -59.41 15.62 -9.96
CA ALA A 33 -58.33 16.04 -10.84
C ALA A 33 -57.92 17.54 -10.95
N ARG A 34 -56.69 17.75 -11.48
CA ARG A 34 -56.21 18.89 -12.31
C ARG A 34 -56.17 20.32 -11.72
N SER A 35 -55.00 20.72 -11.22
CA SER A 35 -54.40 22.06 -11.43
C SER A 35 -52.86 22.02 -11.22
N ASP A 36 -52.19 23.15 -11.46
CA ASP A 36 -50.86 23.55 -10.94
C ASP A 36 -49.60 23.24 -11.76
N ALA A 37 -49.74 23.13 -13.09
CA ALA A 37 -48.60 23.23 -14.02
C ALA A 37 -47.99 24.66 -14.15
N ALA A 38 -48.53 25.66 -13.44
CA ALA A 38 -48.14 27.07 -13.56
C ALA A 38 -47.14 27.58 -12.50
N GLY A 39 -46.96 26.87 -11.38
CA GLY A 39 -46.19 27.36 -10.23
C GLY A 39 -44.66 27.18 -10.30
N ALA A 40 -44.17 26.30 -11.17
CA ALA A 40 -42.74 25.94 -11.25
C ALA A 40 -41.93 26.90 -12.15
N LEU A 41 -42.43 27.18 -13.36
CA LEU A 41 -41.74 27.96 -14.40
C LEU A 41 -41.43 29.42 -14.00
N ALA A 42 -42.06 29.94 -12.94
CA ALA A 42 -41.78 31.27 -12.41
C ALA A 42 -40.46 31.37 -11.61
N ARG A 43 -39.94 30.25 -11.07
CA ARG A 43 -38.72 30.25 -10.22
C ARG A 43 -37.41 29.99 -10.97
N GLU A 44 -37.47 29.39 -12.16
CA GLU A 44 -36.28 29.12 -12.99
C GLU A 44 -35.73 30.41 -13.63
N ARG A 45 -36.63 31.30 -14.09
CA ARG A 45 -36.26 32.51 -14.86
C ARG A 45 -35.41 33.51 -14.08
N GLN A 46 -35.60 33.59 -12.76
CA GLN A 46 -34.91 34.57 -11.90
C GLN A 46 -33.46 34.15 -11.53
N ARG A 47 -33.02 32.95 -11.93
CA ARG A 47 -31.64 32.46 -11.71
C ARG A 47 -30.71 32.74 -12.89
N SER A 48 -31.26 32.88 -14.11
CA SER A 48 -30.48 33.11 -15.34
C SER A 48 -29.80 34.48 -15.37
N ASP A 49 -30.55 35.55 -15.06
CA ASP A 49 -30.07 36.93 -15.25
C ASP A 49 -28.90 37.32 -14.32
N ARG A 50 -28.79 36.67 -13.14
CA ARG A 50 -27.63 36.86 -12.25
C ARG A 50 -26.34 36.24 -12.79
N ILE A 51 -26.43 35.18 -13.59
CA ILE A 51 -25.26 34.53 -14.21
C ILE A 51 -24.76 35.36 -15.41
N ALA A 52 -25.67 36.02 -16.13
CA ALA A 52 -25.31 36.95 -17.20
C ALA A 52 -24.51 38.17 -16.68
N LEU A 53 -24.93 38.79 -15.57
CA LEU A 53 -24.20 39.93 -14.99
C LEU A 53 -22.81 39.56 -14.46
N LEU A 54 -22.63 38.39 -13.85
CA LEU A 54 -21.30 37.96 -13.38
C LEU A 54 -20.32 37.78 -14.54
N LYS A 55 -20.74 37.16 -15.65
CA LYS A 55 -19.86 36.97 -16.82
C LYS A 55 -19.47 38.28 -17.49
N LEU A 56 -20.35 39.29 -17.48
CA LEU A 56 -20.02 40.65 -17.95
C LEU A 56 -19.00 41.37 -17.04
N PHE A 57 -19.01 41.12 -15.74
CA PHE A 57 -17.97 41.64 -14.83
C PHE A 57 -16.63 40.92 -14.97
N GLN A 58 -16.63 39.60 -15.18
CA GLN A 58 -15.40 38.81 -15.37
C GLN A 58 -14.60 39.32 -16.58
N CYS A 59 -15.25 39.49 -17.74
CA CYS A 59 -14.62 39.98 -18.97
C CYS A 59 -14.12 41.44 -18.89
N LEU A 60 -14.48 42.20 -17.84
CA LEU A 60 -14.01 43.57 -17.63
C LEU A 60 -12.75 43.66 -16.77
N LEU A 61 -12.37 42.61 -16.02
CA LEU A 61 -11.13 42.59 -15.25
C LEU A 61 -9.92 42.14 -16.07
N GLU A 62 -10.09 41.23 -17.03
CA GLU A 62 -8.98 40.66 -17.82
C GLU A 62 -8.35 41.66 -18.82
N VAL A 63 -8.98 42.82 -19.05
CA VAL A 63 -8.50 43.85 -19.99
C VAL A 63 -7.54 44.85 -19.32
N LEU A 64 -7.54 44.97 -17.98
CA LEU A 64 -6.70 45.96 -17.27
C LEU A 64 -5.18 45.73 -17.42
N PRO A 65 -4.62 44.51 -17.35
CA PRO A 65 -3.16 44.32 -17.39
C PRO A 65 -2.52 44.82 -18.70
N VAL A 66 -3.20 44.63 -19.82
CA VAL A 66 -2.70 44.98 -21.16
C VAL A 66 -2.66 46.51 -21.36
N LEU A 67 -3.60 47.25 -20.76
CA LEU A 67 -3.62 48.71 -20.79
C LEU A 67 -2.60 49.36 -19.85
N GLN A 68 -2.06 48.61 -18.87
CA GLN A 68 -1.05 49.11 -17.93
C GLN A 68 0.38 48.85 -18.44
N ALA A 69 0.62 47.75 -19.16
CA ALA A 69 1.92 47.44 -19.78
C ALA A 69 2.31 48.36 -20.96
N LEU A 70 1.34 49.02 -21.60
CA LEU A 70 1.56 49.92 -22.74
C LEU A 70 1.86 51.39 -22.36
N ARG A 71 2.15 51.68 -21.09
CA ARG A 71 2.39 53.06 -20.60
C ARG A 71 3.83 53.39 -20.20
N GLU A 72 4.72 52.40 -20.10
CA GLU A 72 6.12 52.61 -19.64
C GLU A 72 7.20 52.32 -20.72
N LEU A 73 6.81 52.09 -21.98
CA LEU A 73 7.74 51.89 -23.11
C LEU A 73 7.70 53.05 -24.13
N SER A 74 7.76 54.29 -23.64
CA SER A 74 7.94 55.49 -24.47
C SER A 74 8.32 56.74 -23.64
N LEU A 75 9.58 56.85 -23.22
CA LEU A 75 10.35 58.12 -23.13
C LEU A 75 11.75 57.84 -22.51
N ASP A 76 12.80 58.22 -23.23
CA ASP A 76 14.20 58.13 -22.78
C ASP A 76 14.97 59.39 -23.23
N SER A 77 15.33 60.28 -22.30
CA SER A 77 16.27 61.39 -22.50
C SER A 77 16.56 62.23 -21.23
N SER A 78 17.86 62.33 -20.88
CA SER A 78 18.58 63.50 -20.29
C SER A 78 18.17 64.15 -18.95
N ASP A 79 18.99 63.86 -17.92
CA ASP A 79 19.81 64.79 -17.09
C ASP A 79 19.27 65.75 -15.98
N PHE A 80 20.21 66.07 -15.07
CA PHE A 80 20.33 67.19 -14.10
C PHE A 80 19.81 67.11 -12.62
N ILE A 81 20.77 66.79 -11.72
CA ILE A 81 21.03 67.34 -10.35
C ILE A 81 20.19 66.89 -9.10
N LEU A 82 20.87 66.08 -8.25
CA LEU A 82 21.22 66.22 -6.80
C LEU A 82 20.50 67.26 -5.87
N PRO A 83 20.58 67.13 -4.50
CA PRO A 83 21.13 66.05 -3.65
C PRO A 83 20.23 65.60 -2.46
N LEU A 84 20.58 64.49 -1.76
CA LEU A 84 20.77 64.41 -0.28
C LEU A 84 21.01 62.96 0.24
N SER A 85 22.09 62.80 1.03
CA SER A 85 22.29 61.95 2.24
C SER A 85 21.41 60.70 2.52
N LEU A 86 21.91 59.55 3.03
CA LEU A 86 23.18 59.22 3.73
C LEU A 86 23.42 57.68 3.81
N THR A 87 24.69 57.28 4.06
CA THR A 87 25.17 55.95 4.59
C THR A 87 25.10 54.67 3.71
N PRO A 88 25.98 53.65 3.94
CA PRO A 88 26.51 52.82 2.84
C PRO A 88 26.51 51.27 3.00
N PHE A 89 27.06 50.60 1.96
CA PHE A 89 27.31 49.16 1.78
C PHE A 89 28.28 48.50 2.79
N THR A 90 28.14 47.18 3.00
CA THR A 90 29.02 46.07 2.52
C THR A 90 28.52 44.73 3.12
N ALA A 91 28.22 43.67 2.35
CA ALA A 91 29.08 42.80 1.53
C ALA A 91 30.06 41.95 2.37
N ALA A 92 29.85 40.62 2.41
CA ALA A 92 30.72 39.65 3.09
C ALA A 92 30.71 38.29 2.37
N THR A 93 31.88 37.64 2.26
CA THR A 93 32.08 36.30 1.68
C THR A 93 33.13 35.50 2.45
N GLN A 94 32.93 34.17 2.51
CA GLN A 94 33.89 33.08 2.78
C GLN A 94 35.12 33.34 3.68
N ALA A 95 35.14 32.70 4.86
CA ALA A 95 36.38 32.29 5.55
C ALA A 95 36.13 31.06 6.44
N SER A 96 37.13 30.19 6.58
CA SER A 96 37.05 28.91 7.33
C SER A 96 37.54 29.03 8.78
N PRO A 97 36.96 28.28 9.75
CA PRO A 97 37.48 28.22 11.12
C PRO A 97 38.39 26.99 11.35
N LEU A 98 39.70 27.22 11.31
CA LEU A 98 40.71 26.38 11.97
C LEU A 98 41.57 27.30 12.86
N LEU A 99 42.13 26.74 13.94
CA LEU A 99 42.91 27.42 14.99
C LEU A 99 42.09 28.29 15.98
N PHE A 100 41.61 27.70 17.08
CA PHE A 100 41.52 28.43 18.37
C PHE A 100 41.53 27.54 19.63
N GLN A 101 42.51 26.62 19.77
CA GLN A 101 42.62 25.81 21.01
C GLN A 101 44.06 25.42 21.38
N ARG A 102 44.85 26.39 21.88
CA ARG A 102 46.16 26.17 22.54
C ARG A 102 46.48 27.21 23.62
N ALA A 103 45.84 27.10 24.78
CA ALA A 103 46.32 27.67 26.05
C ALA A 103 45.50 27.16 27.25
N LEU A 104 45.98 26.11 27.94
CA LEU A 104 45.74 25.74 29.36
C LEU A 104 46.01 24.23 29.57
N CYS A 105 47.26 23.89 29.87
CA CYS A 105 47.69 22.56 30.32
C CYS A 105 48.95 22.73 31.20
N ALA A 106 48.77 23.01 32.49
CA ALA A 106 49.86 23.27 33.44
C ALA A 106 49.48 23.01 34.91
N THR A 107 48.71 21.96 35.18
CA THR A 107 48.43 21.45 36.54
C THR A 107 48.57 19.93 36.56
N PRO A 108 49.03 19.31 37.68
CA PRO A 108 49.30 17.88 37.73
C PRO A 108 48.01 17.05 37.86
N PRO A 109 47.97 15.82 37.28
CA PRO A 109 46.83 14.93 37.44
C PRO A 109 46.82 14.32 38.85
N SER A 110 45.97 14.82 39.74
CA SER A 110 45.70 14.23 41.04
C SER A 110 44.27 14.54 41.47
N VAL A 111 43.52 13.49 41.84
CA VAL A 111 42.11 13.54 42.27
C VAL A 111 41.14 14.10 41.22
N LEU A 112 40.92 13.33 40.15
CA LEU A 112 39.65 13.37 39.40
C LEU A 112 39.41 12.04 38.67
N LEU A 113 39.23 10.96 39.45
CA LEU A 113 38.80 9.68 38.92
C LEU A 113 37.28 9.71 38.69
N HIS A 114 36.83 10.38 37.63
CA HIS A 114 35.46 10.20 37.16
C HIS A 114 35.29 8.74 36.73
N ILE A 115 34.46 8.00 37.47
CA ILE A 115 34.05 6.65 37.11
C ILE A 115 33.13 6.78 35.90
N CYS A 116 33.67 6.61 34.69
CA CYS A 116 32.86 6.45 33.50
C CYS A 116 32.07 5.14 33.61
N LEU A 117 30.84 5.26 34.10
CA LEU A 117 29.85 4.18 34.09
C LEU A 117 29.71 3.68 32.65
N ASN A 118 30.10 2.43 32.43
CA ASN A 118 29.82 1.72 31.19
C ASN A 118 28.42 1.10 31.23
N ILE A 119 27.91 0.68 30.08
CA ILE A 119 26.54 0.16 29.89
C ILE A 119 26.09 -0.85 30.95
N CYS A 120 26.98 -1.74 31.41
CA CYS A 120 26.68 -2.77 32.40
C CYS A 120 26.63 -2.22 33.83
N THR A 121 27.50 -1.26 34.15
CA THR A 121 27.53 -0.57 35.45
C THR A 121 26.52 0.56 35.58
N SER A 122 25.97 1.06 34.47
CA SER A 122 24.92 2.09 34.45
C SER A 122 23.50 1.52 34.66
N GLY A 123 23.31 0.22 34.44
CA GLY A 123 22.12 -0.48 34.92
C GLY A 123 22.38 -0.97 36.35
N SER A 124 21.50 -0.63 37.29
CA SER A 124 21.61 -1.03 38.69
C SER A 124 21.16 -2.48 38.91
N ALA A 125 21.77 -3.44 38.19
CA ALA A 125 21.44 -4.86 38.31
C ALA A 125 21.72 -5.37 39.73
N THR A 126 20.66 -5.85 40.38
CA THR A 126 20.68 -6.46 41.71
C THR A 126 20.89 -7.97 41.65
N SER A 127 20.46 -8.62 40.56
CA SER A 127 20.61 -10.06 40.30
C SER A 127 21.48 -10.36 39.08
N CYS A 128 21.86 -11.64 38.94
CA CYS A 128 22.61 -12.13 37.79
C CYS A 128 21.77 -12.08 36.50
N GLU A 129 20.49 -12.45 36.60
CA GLU A 129 19.49 -12.39 35.54
C GLU A 129 19.32 -10.95 35.01
N GLU A 130 19.16 -9.96 35.89
CA GLU A 130 19.10 -8.54 35.51
C GLU A 130 20.39 -8.09 34.79
N CYS A 131 21.55 -8.55 35.26
CA CYS A 131 22.83 -8.24 34.60
C CYS A 131 22.92 -8.79 33.18
N LEU A 132 22.44 -10.03 32.96
CA LEU A 132 22.47 -10.64 31.64
C LEU A 132 21.54 -9.95 30.64
N LEU A 133 20.42 -9.39 31.13
CA LEU A 133 19.40 -8.67 30.35
C LEU A 133 19.83 -7.27 29.90
N ILE A 134 20.69 -6.54 30.66
CA ILE A 134 21.08 -5.16 30.32
C ILE A 134 21.65 -5.04 28.90
N HIS A 135 22.59 -5.92 28.54
CA HIS A 135 23.26 -5.94 27.24
C HIS A 135 24.08 -7.23 27.08
N PRO A 136 24.21 -7.82 25.87
CA PRO A 136 24.95 -9.08 25.64
C PRO A 136 26.42 -9.08 26.08
N LYS A 137 27.08 -7.91 26.13
CA LYS A 137 28.47 -7.79 26.63
C LYS A 137 28.59 -7.73 28.17
N CYS A 138 27.47 -7.65 28.89
CA CYS A 138 27.46 -7.66 30.34
C CYS A 138 27.65 -9.07 30.87
N VAL A 139 28.34 -9.16 32.00
CA VAL A 139 28.81 -10.40 32.59
C VAL A 139 28.66 -10.25 34.10
N TRP A 140 28.34 -11.35 34.79
CA TRP A 140 28.20 -11.35 36.24
C TRP A 140 29.34 -12.11 36.93
N CYS A 141 29.84 -11.56 38.03
CA CYS A 141 30.81 -12.24 38.90
C CYS A 141 30.12 -12.88 40.12
N SER A 142 30.05 -14.22 40.12
CA SER A 142 29.44 -15.01 41.21
C SER A 142 30.41 -15.35 42.35
N ARG A 143 31.68 -14.97 42.24
CA ARG A 143 32.73 -15.14 43.27
C ARG A 143 32.37 -14.45 44.59
N GLU A 144 32.47 -15.16 45.72
CA GLU A 144 32.10 -14.62 47.05
C GLU A 144 32.90 -13.36 47.40
N ASP A 145 34.24 -13.46 47.42
CA ASP A 145 35.20 -12.41 47.80
C ASP A 145 35.52 -11.43 46.65
N PHE A 146 34.50 -11.01 45.90
CA PHE A 146 34.66 -10.03 44.82
C PHE A 146 34.51 -8.59 45.34
N GLY A 147 35.55 -7.78 45.13
CA GLY A 147 35.58 -6.36 45.48
C GLY A 147 36.48 -6.01 46.67
N SER A 148 36.43 -4.75 47.08
CA SER A 148 37.16 -4.25 48.26
C SER A 148 36.16 -3.59 49.21
N PRO A 149 36.25 -3.80 50.54
CA PRO A 149 35.35 -3.19 51.52
C PRO A 149 35.51 -1.65 51.66
N ARG A 150 36.20 -1.00 50.71
CA ARG A 150 36.34 0.46 50.58
C ARG A 150 35.83 0.99 49.23
N SER A 151 35.26 0.16 48.36
CA SER A 151 34.75 0.57 47.05
C SER A 151 33.60 -0.33 46.58
N VAL A 152 32.46 0.26 46.23
CA VAL A 152 31.32 -0.46 45.65
C VAL A 152 31.65 -0.88 44.22
N THR A 153 32.22 -2.07 44.05
CA THR A 153 32.47 -2.69 42.75
C THR A 153 31.26 -3.50 42.33
N SER A 154 30.59 -3.09 41.25
CA SER A 154 29.47 -3.82 40.68
C SER A 154 29.87 -5.25 40.30
N ARG A 155 29.05 -6.23 40.70
CA ARG A 155 29.16 -7.63 40.23
C ARG A 155 28.80 -7.77 38.74
N CYS A 156 28.04 -6.81 38.21
CA CYS A 156 27.73 -6.69 36.78
C CYS A 156 28.67 -5.69 36.11
N ASP A 157 29.52 -6.15 35.18
CA ASP A 157 30.44 -5.29 34.41
C ASP A 157 30.83 -6.00 33.09
N LEU A 158 31.64 -5.36 32.26
CA LEU A 158 32.32 -5.99 31.13
C LEU A 158 33.34 -7.03 31.63
N ARG A 159 33.53 -8.11 30.86
CA ARG A 159 34.37 -9.26 31.24
C ARG A 159 35.81 -8.87 31.62
N GLU A 160 36.40 -7.93 30.89
CA GLU A 160 37.75 -7.42 31.10
C GLU A 160 37.87 -6.62 32.40
N ASN A 161 36.79 -5.94 32.80
CA ASN A 161 36.73 -5.19 34.05
C ASN A 161 36.59 -6.14 35.26
N LEU A 162 35.72 -7.13 35.19
CA LEU A 162 35.58 -8.14 36.25
C LEU A 162 36.88 -8.91 36.48
N ILE A 163 37.56 -9.35 35.42
CA ILE A 163 38.86 -10.04 35.51
C ILE A 163 39.91 -9.13 36.14
N ARG A 164 40.01 -7.86 35.71
CA ARG A 164 40.92 -6.87 36.30
C ARG A 164 40.63 -6.59 37.79
N ASN A 165 39.36 -6.66 38.18
CA ASN A 165 38.90 -6.48 39.56
C ASN A 165 38.96 -7.78 40.40
N GLY A 166 39.50 -8.89 39.87
CA GLY A 166 39.78 -10.12 40.61
C GLY A 166 38.83 -11.31 40.32
N CYS A 167 37.86 -11.17 39.43
CA CYS A 167 36.97 -12.26 39.04
C CYS A 167 37.62 -13.21 38.03
N GLY A 168 38.47 -14.12 38.52
CA GLY A 168 39.34 -14.96 37.69
C GLY A 168 38.70 -16.18 37.00
N GLY A 169 37.42 -16.50 37.25
CA GLY A 169 36.80 -17.69 36.66
C GLY A 169 35.33 -17.97 37.03
N GLU A 170 34.86 -17.55 38.21
CA GLU A 170 33.44 -17.65 38.62
C GLU A 170 32.61 -16.53 37.96
N VAL A 171 32.36 -16.73 36.67
CA VAL A 171 31.93 -15.70 35.72
C VAL A 171 30.78 -16.23 34.86
N GLU A 172 29.58 -15.68 35.03
CA GLU A 172 28.37 -16.05 34.29
C GLU A 172 28.23 -15.20 33.03
N SER A 173 28.22 -15.86 31.86
CA SER A 173 28.08 -15.22 30.55
C SER A 173 27.64 -16.25 29.50
N PRO A 174 26.35 -16.64 29.46
CA PRO A 174 25.83 -17.38 28.31
C PRO A 174 25.98 -16.56 27.02
N THR A 175 26.05 -17.27 25.90
CA THR A 175 26.26 -16.76 24.54
C THR A 175 25.26 -17.44 23.60
N SER A 176 24.68 -16.69 22.66
CA SER A 176 23.72 -17.26 21.70
C SER A 176 24.39 -18.33 20.82
N SER A 177 23.73 -19.49 20.65
CA SER A 177 24.24 -20.62 19.88
C SER A 177 23.21 -21.16 18.89
N THR A 178 23.71 -21.84 17.85
CA THR A 178 22.93 -22.46 16.78
C THR A 178 23.37 -23.91 16.64
N HIS A 179 22.40 -24.83 16.59
CA HIS A 179 22.61 -26.27 16.41
C HIS A 179 21.68 -26.79 15.31
N VAL A 180 22.26 -27.31 14.23
CA VAL A 180 21.49 -27.93 13.14
C VAL A 180 21.08 -29.34 13.58
N LEU A 181 19.79 -29.59 13.73
CA LEU A 181 19.25 -30.88 14.18
C LEU A 181 19.04 -31.85 13.00
N ARG A 182 18.55 -31.34 11.87
CA ARG A 182 18.28 -32.13 10.66
C ARG A 182 18.72 -31.37 9.41
N SER A 183 19.72 -31.92 8.72
CA SER A 183 20.18 -31.44 7.41
C SER A 183 20.37 -32.62 6.46
N GLN A 184 19.36 -32.85 5.63
CA GLN A 184 19.41 -33.75 4.48
C GLN A 184 19.87 -32.94 3.24
N PRO A 185 20.64 -33.56 2.31
CA PRO A 185 21.20 -32.87 1.16
C PRO A 185 20.13 -32.54 0.09
N LEU A 186 20.35 -31.44 -0.63
CA LEU A 186 19.48 -30.99 -1.72
C LEU A 186 19.47 -31.99 -2.88
N SER A 187 18.28 -32.32 -3.38
CA SER A 187 18.09 -33.24 -4.52
C SER A 187 18.60 -32.62 -5.84
N SER A 188 18.99 -33.47 -6.78
CA SER A 188 19.40 -33.07 -8.13
C SER A 188 18.24 -33.09 -9.14
N LYS A 189 17.28 -34.02 -8.99
CA LYS A 189 16.07 -34.15 -9.83
C LYS A 189 14.84 -34.49 -8.99
N GLY A 190 13.66 -34.09 -9.47
CA GLY A 190 12.36 -34.35 -8.86
C GLY A 190 11.72 -35.70 -9.25
N SER A 191 12.34 -36.45 -10.15
CA SER A 191 11.80 -37.64 -10.80
C SER A 191 12.66 -38.89 -10.56
N SER A 192 12.81 -39.29 -9.29
CA SER A 192 13.46 -40.55 -8.92
C SER A 192 12.54 -41.76 -9.11
N SER A 193 13.07 -42.87 -9.65
CA SER A 193 12.32 -44.12 -9.88
C SER A 193 12.07 -44.94 -8.61
N ALA A 194 12.71 -44.58 -7.50
CA ALA A 194 12.28 -44.91 -6.15
C ALA A 194 11.65 -43.65 -5.54
N GLY A 195 10.52 -43.82 -4.84
CA GLY A 195 9.73 -42.73 -4.24
C GLY A 195 10.37 -42.13 -2.99
N SER A 196 11.57 -41.56 -3.12
CA SER A 196 12.21 -40.71 -2.12
C SER A 196 11.63 -39.30 -2.18
N ASP A 197 11.40 -38.69 -1.01
CA ASP A 197 11.09 -37.27 -0.90
C ASP A 197 12.10 -36.41 -1.65
N VAL A 198 11.59 -35.47 -2.47
CA VAL A 198 12.42 -34.47 -3.14
C VAL A 198 12.73 -33.36 -2.12
N ILE A 199 14.01 -33.04 -1.97
CA ILE A 199 14.50 -32.09 -0.98
C ILE A 199 14.99 -30.84 -1.72
N GLN A 200 14.22 -29.77 -1.59
CA GLN A 200 14.48 -28.45 -2.19
C GLN A 200 15.05 -27.44 -1.19
N MET A 201 15.09 -27.77 0.10
CA MET A 201 15.50 -26.87 1.18
C MET A 201 16.41 -27.60 2.18
N THR A 202 17.47 -26.95 2.66
CA THR A 202 18.33 -27.49 3.73
C THR A 202 18.97 -26.36 4.56
N PRO A 203 19.11 -26.50 5.90
CA PRO A 203 18.60 -27.58 6.75
C PRO A 203 17.06 -27.62 6.81
N GLN A 204 16.51 -28.67 7.43
CA GLN A 204 15.05 -28.83 7.64
C GLN A 204 14.66 -28.75 9.12
N GLU A 205 15.62 -28.74 10.05
CA GLU A 205 15.37 -28.44 11.47
C GLU A 205 16.63 -27.84 12.13
N VAL A 206 16.46 -26.73 12.85
CA VAL A 206 17.50 -26.02 13.59
C VAL A 206 16.99 -25.68 14.99
N ALA A 207 17.84 -25.84 16.00
CA ALA A 207 17.64 -25.27 17.33
C ALA A 207 18.55 -24.06 17.53
N VAL A 208 17.98 -22.93 17.95
CA VAL A 208 18.73 -21.77 18.44
C VAL A 208 18.52 -21.61 19.95
N ASN A 209 19.59 -21.27 20.63
CA ASN A 209 19.56 -20.85 22.03
C ASN A 209 20.01 -19.39 22.07
N LEU A 210 19.15 -18.50 22.54
CA LEU A 210 19.33 -17.06 22.47
C LEU A 210 19.52 -16.46 23.85
N ARG A 211 20.56 -15.66 24.01
CA ARG A 211 20.62 -14.65 25.06
C ARG A 211 20.01 -13.34 24.52
N PRO A 212 19.16 -12.63 25.29
CA PRO A 212 18.62 -11.35 24.84
C PRO A 212 19.69 -10.34 24.41
N GLY A 213 19.45 -9.70 23.26
CA GLY A 213 20.37 -8.78 22.60
C GLY A 213 21.60 -9.43 21.95
N ASP A 214 21.84 -10.74 22.11
CA ASP A 214 22.95 -11.45 21.47
C ASP A 214 22.47 -12.19 20.21
N LYS A 215 23.14 -11.97 19.08
CA LYS A 215 22.69 -12.44 17.77
C LYS A 215 23.37 -13.74 17.39
N THR A 216 22.58 -14.74 16.98
CA THR A 216 23.11 -15.93 16.29
C THR A 216 22.74 -15.90 14.80
N ILE A 217 23.38 -16.73 13.99
CA ILE A 217 23.14 -16.83 12.55
C ILE A 217 23.12 -18.30 12.14
N PHE A 218 22.14 -18.70 11.35
CA PHE A 218 22.15 -19.96 10.61
C PHE A 218 22.05 -19.70 9.09
N GLN A 219 22.68 -20.57 8.31
CA GLN A 219 22.57 -20.55 6.86
C GLN A 219 21.48 -21.51 6.38
N LEU A 220 20.73 -21.06 5.37
CA LEU A 220 19.65 -21.79 4.71
C LEU A 220 19.91 -21.78 3.19
N GLN A 221 19.79 -22.94 2.54
CA GLN A 221 19.95 -23.08 1.10
C GLN A 221 18.66 -23.64 0.47
N VAL A 222 18.23 -23.03 -0.65
CA VAL A 222 17.00 -23.37 -1.37
C VAL A 222 17.33 -23.62 -2.84
N ARG A 223 16.92 -24.78 -3.39
CA ARG A 223 17.24 -25.22 -4.74
C ARG A 223 16.03 -25.40 -5.65
N GLN A 224 16.15 -24.84 -6.85
CA GLN A 224 15.24 -25.00 -7.98
C GLN A 224 15.46 -26.37 -8.66
N VAL A 225 14.98 -27.47 -8.05
CA VAL A 225 15.22 -28.84 -8.56
C VAL A 225 14.67 -29.05 -9.98
N GLU A 226 15.44 -29.72 -10.84
CA GLU A 226 15.06 -30.11 -12.21
C GLU A 226 13.91 -31.13 -12.23
N ASP A 227 13.07 -31.09 -13.27
CA ASP A 227 11.99 -32.07 -13.52
C ASP A 227 11.08 -32.30 -12.30
N TYR A 228 10.74 -31.21 -11.60
CA TYR A 228 9.80 -31.23 -10.48
C TYR A 228 8.36 -31.44 -11.00
N PRO A 229 7.50 -32.23 -10.32
CA PRO A 229 6.13 -32.43 -10.76
C PRO A 229 5.30 -31.13 -10.77
N VAL A 230 4.32 -31.04 -11.66
CA VAL A 230 3.42 -29.88 -11.76
C VAL A 230 1.97 -30.35 -11.79
N ASP A 231 1.14 -29.74 -10.95
CA ASP A 231 -0.31 -29.84 -10.99
C ASP A 231 -0.87 -28.51 -11.50
N LEU A 232 -1.63 -28.53 -12.59
CA LEU A 232 -2.30 -27.35 -13.13
C LEU A 232 -3.81 -27.52 -13.07
N TYR A 233 -4.47 -26.69 -12.27
CA TYR A 233 -5.93 -26.62 -12.24
C TYR A 233 -6.39 -25.39 -13.02
N TYR A 234 -7.13 -25.63 -14.10
CA TYR A 234 -7.65 -24.57 -14.96
C TYR A 234 -9.06 -24.19 -14.48
N LEU A 235 -9.20 -22.97 -13.99
CA LEU A 235 -10.42 -22.42 -13.41
C LEU A 235 -11.00 -21.34 -14.33
N MET A 236 -12.09 -21.70 -15.01
CA MET A 236 -12.64 -20.92 -16.12
C MET A 236 -13.96 -20.23 -15.76
N ASP A 237 -14.01 -18.93 -16.03
CA ASP A 237 -15.27 -18.19 -16.11
C ASP A 237 -16.16 -18.71 -17.26
N LEU A 238 -17.41 -19.03 -16.95
CA LEU A 238 -18.43 -19.46 -17.91
C LEU A 238 -19.63 -18.47 -17.96
N SER A 239 -19.37 -17.20 -17.70
CA SER A 239 -20.19 -16.05 -18.12
C SER A 239 -20.50 -16.06 -19.62
N LEU A 240 -21.38 -15.17 -20.08
CA LEU A 240 -21.85 -15.18 -21.47
C LEU A 240 -20.81 -14.64 -22.48
N SER A 241 -19.88 -13.81 -22.03
CA SER A 241 -18.77 -13.27 -22.83
C SER A 241 -17.78 -14.36 -23.23
N MET A 242 -17.34 -15.20 -22.28
CA MET A 242 -16.36 -16.28 -22.40
C MET A 242 -16.77 -17.46 -23.33
N LYS A 243 -17.75 -17.23 -24.22
CA LYS A 243 -18.33 -18.23 -25.10
C LYS A 243 -17.37 -18.67 -26.21
N ASP A 244 -16.61 -17.77 -26.83
CA ASP A 244 -15.65 -18.15 -27.88
C ASP A 244 -14.31 -18.62 -27.32
N ASP A 245 -13.88 -18.13 -26.14
CA ASP A 245 -12.80 -18.74 -25.36
C ASP A 245 -13.04 -20.24 -25.11
N LEU A 246 -14.27 -20.60 -24.70
CA LEU A 246 -14.67 -22.00 -24.51
C LEU A 246 -14.52 -22.83 -25.79
N ASP A 247 -14.78 -22.27 -26.98
CA ASP A 247 -14.60 -22.99 -28.25
C ASP A 247 -13.12 -23.13 -28.65
N ASN A 248 -12.26 -22.19 -28.25
CA ASN A 248 -10.82 -22.32 -28.44
C ASN A 248 -10.19 -23.33 -27.45
N ILE A 249 -10.57 -23.30 -26.16
CA ILE A 249 -10.04 -24.19 -25.10
C ILE A 249 -10.38 -25.67 -25.37
N ARG A 250 -11.54 -25.96 -26.00
CA ARG A 250 -11.94 -27.32 -26.47
C ARG A 250 -10.95 -28.00 -27.43
N ASN A 251 -10.04 -27.23 -28.02
CA ASN A 251 -9.00 -27.70 -28.94
C ASN A 251 -7.58 -27.58 -28.35
N LEU A 252 -7.47 -27.19 -27.07
CA LEU A 252 -6.22 -26.72 -26.47
C LEU A 252 -5.58 -27.71 -25.48
N GLY A 253 -6.39 -28.54 -24.80
CA GLY A 253 -5.91 -29.38 -23.68
C GLY A 253 -4.76 -30.32 -24.04
N THR A 254 -4.81 -30.96 -25.22
CA THR A 254 -3.70 -31.75 -25.77
C THR A 254 -2.44 -30.92 -25.93
N LYS A 255 -2.53 -29.79 -26.64
CA LYS A 255 -1.39 -28.92 -26.92
C LYS A 255 -0.78 -28.31 -25.64
N LEU A 256 -1.61 -27.94 -24.67
CA LEU A 256 -1.14 -27.47 -23.36
C LEU A 256 -0.32 -28.56 -22.65
N ALA A 257 -0.82 -29.79 -22.60
CA ALA A 257 -0.10 -30.89 -21.98
C ALA A 257 1.17 -31.29 -22.76
N GLU A 258 1.17 -31.19 -24.10
CA GLU A 258 2.36 -31.40 -24.93
C GLU A 258 3.47 -30.38 -24.67
N GLU A 259 3.12 -29.10 -24.50
CA GLU A 259 4.10 -28.07 -24.12
C GLU A 259 4.57 -28.22 -22.67
N MET A 260 3.66 -28.46 -21.72
CA MET A 260 4.03 -28.67 -20.30
C MET A 260 4.90 -29.93 -20.09
N ARG A 261 4.70 -30.98 -20.91
CA ARG A 261 5.56 -32.19 -20.91
C ARG A 261 7.00 -31.95 -21.39
N LYS A 262 7.31 -30.78 -21.96
CA LYS A 262 8.70 -30.36 -22.25
C LYS A 262 9.39 -29.75 -21.04
N LEU A 263 8.63 -29.35 -20.02
CA LEU A 263 9.11 -28.70 -18.79
C LEU A 263 9.12 -29.65 -17.59
N THR A 264 8.20 -30.61 -17.54
CA THR A 264 8.13 -31.67 -16.52
C THR A 264 7.60 -32.98 -17.10
N SER A 265 8.23 -34.09 -16.73
CA SER A 265 7.79 -35.44 -17.05
C SER A 265 6.48 -35.84 -16.35
N ASN A 266 6.15 -35.15 -15.24
CA ASN A 266 5.12 -35.57 -14.28
C ASN A 266 4.02 -34.50 -14.10
N PHE A 267 3.35 -34.18 -15.21
CA PHE A 267 2.27 -33.19 -15.31
C PHE A 267 0.88 -33.79 -15.05
N ARG A 268 0.03 -33.08 -14.28
CA ARG A 268 -1.41 -33.32 -14.17
C ARG A 268 -2.21 -32.07 -14.52
N LEU A 269 -3.39 -32.29 -15.10
CA LEU A 269 -4.34 -31.26 -15.50
C LEU A 269 -5.71 -31.53 -14.85
N GLY A 270 -6.32 -30.48 -14.30
CA GLY A 270 -7.67 -30.48 -13.72
C GLY A 270 -8.48 -29.29 -14.24
N PHE A 271 -9.80 -29.34 -14.04
CA PHE A 271 -10.72 -28.32 -14.58
C PHE A 271 -11.87 -28.02 -13.62
N GLY A 272 -12.24 -26.74 -13.53
CA GLY A 272 -13.45 -26.26 -12.87
C GLY A 272 -13.94 -24.98 -13.52
N SER A 273 -15.18 -24.60 -13.19
CA SER A 273 -15.80 -23.40 -13.72
C SER A 273 -16.58 -22.61 -12.69
N PHE A 274 -16.71 -21.31 -12.95
CA PHE A 274 -17.48 -20.39 -12.13
C PHE A 274 -18.34 -19.45 -13.00
N VAL A 275 -19.29 -18.81 -12.35
CA VAL A 275 -20.03 -17.63 -12.86
C VAL A 275 -20.18 -16.74 -11.63
N ASP A 276 -21.38 -16.61 -11.06
CA ASP A 276 -21.59 -15.96 -9.77
C ASP A 276 -22.74 -16.60 -8.95
N LYS A 277 -22.76 -16.27 -7.65
CA LYS A 277 -23.76 -16.64 -6.63
C LYS A 277 -25.17 -16.55 -7.22
N ASN A 278 -25.91 -17.66 -7.19
CA ASN A 278 -27.21 -17.74 -7.86
C ASN A 278 -28.34 -17.18 -6.97
N ILE A 279 -28.27 -15.88 -6.72
CA ILE A 279 -29.18 -15.09 -5.88
C ILE A 279 -29.35 -13.68 -6.48
N SER A 280 -30.45 -12.99 -6.16
CA SER A 280 -30.64 -11.58 -6.53
C SER A 280 -29.79 -10.70 -5.60
N PRO A 281 -29.12 -9.63 -6.10
CA PRO A 281 -29.28 -9.00 -7.41
C PRO A 281 -28.55 -9.69 -8.56
N PHE A 282 -27.50 -10.47 -8.26
CA PHE A 282 -26.47 -10.91 -9.20
C PHE A 282 -26.98 -11.85 -10.32
N SER A 283 -27.95 -12.71 -10.00
CA SER A 283 -28.54 -13.65 -10.95
C SER A 283 -29.98 -13.33 -11.33
N TYR A 284 -30.41 -13.83 -12.49
CA TYR A 284 -31.80 -13.76 -12.95
C TYR A 284 -32.71 -14.78 -12.23
N THR A 285 -33.03 -14.55 -10.96
CA THR A 285 -33.80 -15.48 -10.11
C THR A 285 -35.29 -15.64 -10.46
N ALA A 286 -35.87 -14.73 -11.25
CA ALA A 286 -37.30 -14.75 -11.57
C ALA A 286 -37.70 -16.02 -12.37
N PRO A 287 -38.89 -16.63 -12.14
CA PRO A 287 -39.24 -17.95 -12.68
C PRO A 287 -39.07 -18.15 -14.19
N ARG A 288 -39.19 -17.08 -14.98
CA ARG A 288 -38.95 -17.11 -16.44
C ARG A 288 -37.53 -17.51 -16.82
N TYR A 289 -36.54 -17.23 -15.97
CA TYR A 289 -35.11 -17.34 -16.27
C TYR A 289 -34.41 -18.51 -15.55
N GLN A 290 -35.06 -19.14 -14.57
CA GLN A 290 -34.47 -20.18 -13.72
C GLN A 290 -33.88 -21.37 -14.48
N THR A 291 -34.40 -21.72 -15.65
CA THR A 291 -33.89 -22.80 -16.51
C THR A 291 -33.02 -22.33 -17.67
N ASN A 292 -33.04 -21.03 -18.00
CA ASN A 292 -32.27 -20.41 -19.09
C ASN A 292 -32.22 -18.87 -18.92
N PRO A 293 -31.16 -18.32 -18.28
CA PRO A 293 -31.01 -16.88 -18.07
C PRO A 293 -30.86 -16.05 -19.36
N CYS A 294 -30.66 -16.69 -20.51
CA CYS A 294 -30.48 -16.02 -21.80
C CYS A 294 -31.78 -15.85 -22.61
N ILE A 295 -32.94 -16.18 -22.04
CA ILE A 295 -34.24 -15.95 -22.68
C ILE A 295 -34.42 -14.48 -23.08
N GLY A 296 -34.53 -14.22 -24.39
CA GLY A 296 -34.65 -12.89 -24.96
C GLY A 296 -33.35 -12.30 -25.51
N TYR A 297 -32.19 -12.91 -25.22
CA TYR A 297 -30.91 -12.53 -25.82
C TYR A 297 -30.77 -13.17 -27.21
N LYS A 298 -30.66 -12.35 -28.26
CA LYS A 298 -30.85 -12.82 -29.65
C LYS A 298 -29.69 -13.64 -30.21
N LEU A 299 -28.44 -13.34 -29.86
CA LEU A 299 -27.28 -14.06 -30.41
C LEU A 299 -27.10 -15.44 -29.75
N PHE A 300 -27.38 -15.53 -28.46
CA PHE A 300 -27.24 -16.75 -27.66
C PHE A 300 -28.55 -17.06 -26.91
N PRO A 301 -29.52 -17.74 -27.53
CA PRO A 301 -30.85 -17.92 -26.94
C PRO A 301 -30.91 -18.98 -25.80
N ASN A 302 -29.86 -19.79 -25.61
CA ASN A 302 -29.88 -20.96 -24.73
C ASN A 302 -28.57 -21.14 -23.93
N CYS A 303 -28.55 -20.68 -22.68
CA CYS A 303 -27.45 -20.91 -21.72
C CYS A 303 -27.92 -21.73 -20.51
N VAL A 304 -26.99 -22.18 -19.65
CA VAL A 304 -27.33 -22.92 -18.41
C VAL A 304 -27.72 -21.97 -17.26
N PRO A 305 -28.47 -22.41 -16.24
CA PRO A 305 -28.71 -21.63 -15.02
C PRO A 305 -27.40 -21.20 -14.33
N SER A 306 -27.41 -20.04 -13.65
CA SER A 306 -26.22 -19.54 -12.94
C SER A 306 -25.80 -20.44 -11.77
N PHE A 307 -24.52 -20.39 -11.43
CA PHE A 307 -23.90 -21.19 -10.38
C PHE A 307 -22.62 -20.48 -9.91
N GLY A 308 -22.32 -20.55 -8.60
CA GLY A 308 -21.09 -19.97 -8.05
C GLY A 308 -19.85 -20.71 -8.55
N PHE A 309 -19.62 -21.94 -8.07
CA PHE A 309 -18.48 -22.77 -8.47
C PHE A 309 -18.87 -24.23 -8.70
N ARG A 310 -18.28 -24.83 -9.73
CA ARG A 310 -18.33 -26.26 -10.08
C ARG A 310 -16.92 -26.81 -10.28
N HIS A 311 -16.59 -27.85 -9.53
CA HIS A 311 -15.42 -28.68 -9.81
C HIS A 311 -15.81 -29.80 -10.79
N LEU A 312 -15.08 -29.93 -11.90
CA LEU A 312 -15.49 -30.76 -13.04
C LEU A 312 -14.54 -31.94 -13.30
N LEU A 313 -13.23 -31.71 -13.19
CA LEU A 313 -12.21 -32.74 -13.41
C LEU A 313 -11.13 -32.67 -12.31
N PRO A 314 -11.00 -33.71 -11.45
CA PRO A 314 -9.85 -33.90 -10.57
C PRO A 314 -8.53 -33.96 -11.34
N LEU A 315 -7.44 -33.50 -10.73
CA LEU A 315 -6.10 -33.47 -11.31
C LEU A 315 -5.65 -34.86 -11.80
N THR A 316 -5.59 -35.03 -13.12
CA THR A 316 -5.23 -36.29 -13.79
C THR A 316 -4.16 -36.08 -14.85
N ASP A 317 -3.35 -37.12 -15.04
CA ASP A 317 -2.42 -37.34 -16.14
C ASP A 317 -3.11 -37.61 -17.50
N ARG A 318 -4.40 -37.99 -17.48
CA ARG A 318 -5.21 -38.33 -18.66
C ARG A 318 -5.79 -37.09 -19.34
N VAL A 319 -4.96 -36.46 -20.16
CA VAL A 319 -5.27 -35.23 -20.93
C VAL A 319 -6.58 -35.32 -21.73
N ASP A 320 -6.94 -36.49 -22.26
CA ASP A 320 -8.17 -36.65 -23.03
C ASP A 320 -9.44 -36.41 -22.20
N SER A 321 -9.42 -36.70 -20.89
CA SER A 321 -10.54 -36.42 -19.99
C SER A 321 -10.80 -34.91 -19.85
N PHE A 322 -9.77 -34.06 -19.92
CA PHE A 322 -9.94 -32.61 -19.96
C PHE A 322 -10.68 -32.18 -21.23
N ASN A 323 -10.25 -32.68 -22.38
CA ASN A 323 -10.92 -32.39 -23.65
C ASN A 323 -12.37 -32.90 -23.68
N GLU A 324 -12.67 -34.00 -23.00
CA GLU A 324 -14.04 -34.52 -22.86
C GLU A 324 -14.92 -33.61 -21.99
N GLU A 325 -14.45 -33.21 -20.80
CA GLU A 325 -15.22 -32.36 -19.88
C GLU A 325 -15.43 -30.94 -20.41
N VAL A 326 -14.43 -30.31 -21.03
CA VAL A 326 -14.57 -28.97 -21.62
C VAL A 326 -15.54 -28.98 -22.81
N ARG A 327 -15.67 -30.11 -23.53
CA ARG A 327 -16.70 -30.27 -24.59
C ARG A 327 -18.12 -30.35 -24.03
N LYS A 328 -18.31 -30.94 -22.85
CA LYS A 328 -19.62 -31.02 -22.17
C LYS A 328 -20.11 -29.66 -21.66
N GLN A 329 -19.20 -28.73 -21.36
CA GLN A 329 -19.56 -27.43 -20.77
C GLN A 329 -20.30 -26.50 -21.72
N ARG A 330 -21.07 -25.59 -21.12
CA ARG A 330 -21.83 -24.52 -21.77
C ARG A 330 -21.82 -23.29 -20.86
N VAL A 331 -21.72 -22.10 -21.47
CA VAL A 331 -21.85 -20.82 -20.77
C VAL A 331 -23.22 -20.64 -20.11
N SER A 332 -23.23 -19.81 -19.08
CA SER A 332 -24.38 -19.30 -18.34
C SER A 332 -24.59 -17.80 -18.63
N ARG A 333 -25.19 -17.05 -17.69
CA ARG A 333 -25.34 -15.59 -17.70
C ARG A 333 -25.82 -15.07 -16.34
N ASN A 334 -24.96 -14.29 -15.69
CA ASN A 334 -25.22 -13.33 -14.59
C ASN A 334 -25.95 -12.06 -15.10
N ARG A 335 -26.11 -11.03 -14.25
CA ARG A 335 -26.92 -9.84 -14.55
C ARG A 335 -26.15 -8.51 -14.49
N ASP A 336 -25.25 -8.37 -13.54
CA ASP A 336 -24.25 -7.32 -13.40
C ASP A 336 -22.99 -7.68 -14.22
N ALA A 337 -21.82 -7.16 -13.85
CA ALA A 337 -20.55 -7.37 -14.53
C ALA A 337 -19.49 -8.10 -13.66
N PRO A 338 -19.40 -7.84 -12.33
CA PRO A 338 -18.50 -8.62 -11.49
C PRO A 338 -18.92 -10.09 -11.41
N GLU A 339 -17.94 -10.99 -11.35
CA GLU A 339 -18.14 -12.44 -11.27
C GLU A 339 -17.68 -13.01 -9.92
N GLY A 340 -18.25 -14.15 -9.52
CA GLY A 340 -17.98 -14.82 -8.23
C GLY A 340 -16.66 -15.60 -8.18
N GLY A 341 -15.67 -15.20 -8.98
CA GLY A 341 -14.44 -15.95 -9.19
C GLY A 341 -13.62 -16.22 -7.93
N PHE A 342 -13.65 -15.36 -6.92
CA PHE A 342 -12.90 -15.59 -5.68
C PHE A 342 -13.50 -16.65 -4.75
N ASP A 343 -14.82 -16.90 -4.78
CA ASP A 343 -15.41 -18.11 -4.15
C ASP A 343 -14.75 -19.35 -4.76
N ALA A 344 -14.63 -19.36 -6.09
CA ALA A 344 -14.14 -20.50 -6.85
C ALA A 344 -12.62 -20.75 -6.68
N VAL A 345 -11.81 -19.68 -6.64
CA VAL A 345 -10.37 -19.77 -6.31
C VAL A 345 -10.19 -20.32 -4.89
N LEU A 346 -10.94 -19.84 -3.90
CA LEU A 346 -10.81 -20.30 -2.52
C LEU A 346 -11.24 -21.76 -2.37
N GLN A 347 -12.38 -22.16 -2.92
CA GLN A 347 -12.83 -23.56 -2.89
C GLN A 347 -11.86 -24.49 -3.63
N ALA A 348 -11.29 -24.06 -4.77
CA ALA A 348 -10.23 -24.81 -5.46
C ALA A 348 -8.93 -24.93 -4.63
N ALA A 349 -8.66 -23.99 -3.71
CA ALA A 349 -7.51 -24.05 -2.83
C ALA A 349 -7.72 -24.99 -1.62
N VAL A 350 -8.86 -24.88 -0.93
CA VAL A 350 -9.07 -25.58 0.35
C VAL A 350 -9.61 -27.00 0.20
N CYS A 351 -10.30 -27.33 -0.91
CA CYS A 351 -10.86 -28.66 -1.16
C CYS A 351 -9.81 -29.68 -1.66
N LYS A 352 -8.65 -29.77 -0.99
CA LYS A 352 -7.46 -30.58 -1.35
C LYS A 352 -7.78 -31.95 -1.95
N GLU A 353 -8.57 -32.75 -1.24
CA GLU A 353 -8.89 -34.14 -1.62
C GLU A 353 -9.81 -34.25 -2.84
N LYS A 354 -10.73 -33.30 -3.03
CA LYS A 354 -11.63 -33.25 -4.20
C LYS A 354 -10.87 -32.85 -5.46
N ILE A 355 -10.07 -31.78 -5.36
CA ILE A 355 -9.29 -31.25 -6.49
C ILE A 355 -8.15 -32.20 -6.89
N GLY A 356 -7.55 -32.89 -5.91
CA GLY A 356 -6.51 -33.90 -6.12
C GLY A 356 -5.08 -33.33 -6.13
N TRP A 357 -4.84 -32.18 -5.47
CA TRP A 357 -3.52 -31.59 -5.31
C TRP A 357 -2.56 -32.59 -4.65
N ARG A 358 -1.37 -32.77 -5.22
CA ARG A 358 -0.32 -33.59 -4.62
C ARG A 358 0.30 -32.89 -3.40
N LYS A 359 1.20 -33.58 -2.69
CA LYS A 359 2.06 -32.95 -1.67
C LYS A 359 3.36 -32.43 -2.29
N ASP A 360 3.82 -33.09 -3.34
CA ASP A 360 5.18 -33.01 -3.88
C ASP A 360 5.16 -32.52 -5.34
N ALA A 361 4.41 -31.45 -5.58
CA ALA A 361 4.25 -30.82 -6.89
C ALA A 361 4.21 -29.28 -6.77
N LEU A 362 4.49 -28.59 -7.87
CA LEU A 362 4.20 -27.17 -8.01
C LEU A 362 2.71 -27.02 -8.35
N HIS A 363 1.96 -26.34 -7.50
CA HIS A 363 0.53 -26.09 -7.72
C HIS A 363 0.33 -24.78 -8.48
N LEU A 364 -0.23 -24.88 -9.69
CA LEU A 364 -0.60 -23.75 -10.54
C LEU A 364 -2.13 -23.69 -10.66
N LEU A 365 -2.73 -22.62 -10.15
CA LEU A 365 -4.15 -22.34 -10.32
C LEU A 365 -4.30 -21.24 -11.39
N VAL A 366 -4.74 -21.63 -12.59
CA VAL A 366 -4.93 -20.69 -13.71
C VAL A 366 -6.36 -20.16 -13.66
N TYR A 367 -6.51 -18.88 -13.37
CA TYR A 367 -7.80 -18.20 -13.30
C TYR A 367 -8.02 -17.37 -14.57
N THR A 368 -9.07 -17.68 -15.35
CA THR A 368 -9.38 -17.00 -16.61
C THR A 368 -10.77 -16.39 -16.60
N THR A 369 -10.87 -15.07 -16.82
CA THR A 369 -12.10 -14.27 -16.97
C THR A 369 -11.80 -13.05 -17.84
N ASP A 370 -12.83 -12.45 -18.43
CA ASP A 370 -12.74 -11.17 -19.13
C ASP A 370 -13.23 -9.96 -18.33
N ASP A 371 -13.82 -10.13 -17.13
CA ASP A 371 -14.36 -9.07 -16.27
C ASP A 371 -13.72 -9.02 -14.86
N VAL A 372 -14.29 -8.23 -13.94
CA VAL A 372 -13.80 -7.98 -12.58
C VAL A 372 -14.36 -9.01 -11.57
N PRO A 373 -13.71 -9.24 -10.42
CA PRO A 373 -14.22 -10.17 -9.41
C PRO A 373 -15.03 -9.44 -8.33
N HIS A 374 -16.08 -10.10 -7.81
CA HIS A 374 -16.71 -9.69 -6.56
C HIS A 374 -15.79 -9.94 -5.35
N ILE A 375 -15.89 -9.07 -4.34
CA ILE A 375 -15.06 -9.10 -3.13
C ILE A 375 -15.92 -9.19 -1.85
N ALA A 376 -15.30 -9.55 -0.73
CA ALA A 376 -15.97 -9.52 0.58
C ALA A 376 -16.69 -8.19 0.83
N LEU A 377 -17.86 -8.28 1.45
CA LEU A 377 -18.90 -7.25 1.66
C LEU A 377 -19.81 -6.96 0.46
N ASP A 378 -19.53 -7.44 -0.75
CA ASP A 378 -20.46 -7.30 -1.89
C ASP A 378 -21.69 -8.22 -1.73
N GLY A 379 -21.53 -9.41 -1.16
CA GLY A 379 -22.61 -10.38 -0.93
C GLY A 379 -23.74 -9.83 -0.06
N LYS A 380 -23.45 -8.79 0.73
CA LYS A 380 -24.43 -8.00 1.50
C LYS A 380 -25.56 -7.45 0.64
N LEU A 381 -25.32 -7.15 -0.64
CA LEU A 381 -26.35 -6.72 -1.60
C LEU A 381 -27.37 -7.84 -1.89
N GLY A 382 -26.93 -9.10 -1.86
CA GLY A 382 -27.79 -10.29 -1.92
C GLY A 382 -28.32 -10.75 -0.56
N GLY A 383 -28.07 -10.00 0.52
CA GLY A 383 -28.44 -10.34 1.90
C GLY A 383 -27.47 -11.31 2.59
N LEU A 384 -26.34 -11.64 1.97
CA LEU A 384 -25.32 -12.53 2.54
C LEU A 384 -24.43 -11.71 3.48
N VAL A 385 -24.61 -11.91 4.79
CA VAL A 385 -23.92 -11.16 5.85
C VAL A 385 -23.01 -12.03 6.72
N GLN A 386 -22.92 -13.33 6.42
CA GLN A 386 -21.98 -14.25 7.04
C GLN A 386 -20.65 -14.17 6.27
N PRO A 387 -19.52 -13.77 6.90
CA PRO A 387 -18.22 -13.79 6.26
C PRO A 387 -17.83 -15.21 5.81
N HIS A 388 -17.09 -15.31 4.71
CA HIS A 388 -16.51 -16.59 4.29
C HIS A 388 -15.49 -17.08 5.34
N ASP A 389 -15.56 -18.35 5.73
CA ASP A 389 -14.80 -18.95 6.85
C ASP A 389 -13.46 -19.59 6.45
N GLY A 390 -13.30 -19.96 5.18
CA GLY A 390 -12.11 -20.60 4.64
C GLY A 390 -12.19 -22.13 4.54
N GLN A 391 -13.38 -22.71 4.65
CA GLN A 391 -13.59 -24.17 4.63
C GLN A 391 -14.11 -24.69 3.28
N CYS A 392 -13.97 -26.00 3.05
CA CYS A 392 -14.41 -26.68 1.84
C CYS A 392 -15.91 -27.05 1.89
N TYR A 393 -16.66 -26.67 0.85
CA TYR A 393 -18.11 -26.88 0.74
C TYR A 393 -18.54 -27.45 -0.63
N LEU A 394 -17.73 -28.34 -1.20
CA LEU A 394 -18.09 -29.10 -2.40
C LEU A 394 -18.90 -30.36 -2.05
N ASN A 395 -20.12 -30.46 -2.58
CA ASN A 395 -21.01 -31.62 -2.38
C ASN A 395 -20.58 -32.86 -3.20
N GLU A 396 -21.38 -33.93 -3.18
CA GLU A 396 -21.16 -35.14 -3.98
C GLU A 396 -21.25 -34.90 -5.50
N ALA A 397 -22.04 -33.92 -5.92
CA ALA A 397 -22.13 -33.45 -7.32
C ALA A 397 -21.02 -32.43 -7.69
N ASN A 398 -20.06 -32.20 -6.79
CA ASN A 398 -18.94 -31.26 -6.94
C ASN A 398 -19.36 -29.78 -7.19
N GLU A 399 -20.53 -29.38 -6.69
CA GLU A 399 -20.98 -27.98 -6.66
C GLU A 399 -20.74 -27.35 -5.28
N TYR A 400 -20.44 -26.04 -5.27
CA TYR A 400 -20.24 -25.26 -4.04
C TYR A 400 -21.57 -24.87 -3.39
N THR A 401 -21.90 -25.48 -2.25
CA THR A 401 -23.24 -25.36 -1.62
C THR A 401 -23.41 -24.12 -0.73
N ALA A 402 -22.33 -23.54 -0.22
CA ALA A 402 -22.39 -22.35 0.63
C ALA A 402 -22.40 -21.03 -0.17
N SER A 403 -22.37 -21.09 -1.51
CA SER A 403 -22.41 -19.91 -2.42
C SER A 403 -23.56 -18.94 -2.11
N ASN A 404 -24.75 -19.46 -1.79
CA ASN A 404 -25.94 -18.68 -1.43
C ASN A 404 -26.12 -18.54 0.10
N GLN A 405 -25.07 -18.72 0.89
CA GLN A 405 -25.10 -18.69 2.37
C GLN A 405 -24.03 -17.74 2.93
N MET A 406 -22.80 -17.85 2.44
CA MET A 406 -21.69 -16.98 2.81
C MET A 406 -21.42 -15.89 1.77
N ASP A 407 -20.88 -14.78 2.24
CA ASP A 407 -20.30 -13.70 1.43
C ASP A 407 -19.11 -14.19 0.58
N TYR A 408 -18.56 -13.34 -0.29
CA TYR A 408 -17.30 -13.59 -1.00
C TYR A 408 -16.12 -13.53 -0.01
N PRO A 409 -14.98 -14.21 -0.28
CA PRO A 409 -13.81 -14.13 0.58
C PRO A 409 -13.05 -12.79 0.44
N SER A 410 -12.32 -12.43 1.49
CA SER A 410 -11.43 -11.26 1.47
C SER A 410 -10.09 -11.61 0.80
N LEU A 411 -9.39 -10.60 0.26
CA LEU A 411 -8.06 -10.79 -0.35
C LEU A 411 -7.05 -11.36 0.67
N ALA A 412 -7.19 -11.02 1.95
CA ALA A 412 -6.36 -11.55 3.02
C ALA A 412 -6.60 -13.05 3.28
N LEU A 413 -7.87 -13.48 3.40
CA LEU A 413 -8.23 -14.90 3.52
C LEU A 413 -7.81 -15.70 2.29
N LEU A 414 -7.92 -15.09 1.10
CA LEU A 414 -7.49 -15.70 -0.15
C LEU A 414 -5.96 -15.89 -0.17
N GLY A 415 -5.18 -14.88 0.23
CA GLY A 415 -3.72 -14.99 0.36
C GLY A 415 -3.28 -16.01 1.41
N GLU A 416 -3.91 -16.01 2.58
CA GLU A 416 -3.69 -17.00 3.63
C GLU A 416 -3.88 -18.43 3.10
N LYS A 417 -5.03 -18.72 2.48
CA LYS A 417 -5.36 -20.07 1.99
C LYS A 417 -4.69 -20.45 0.68
N LEU A 418 -4.15 -19.51 -0.09
CA LEU A 418 -3.23 -19.84 -1.20
C LEU A 418 -1.85 -20.22 -0.65
N ALA A 419 -1.33 -19.48 0.34
CA ALA A 419 -0.02 -19.68 0.94
C ALA A 419 0.07 -20.92 1.85
N GLU A 420 -0.97 -21.22 2.64
CA GLU A 420 -1.10 -22.47 3.43
C GLU A 420 -0.96 -23.70 2.51
N ASN A 421 -1.53 -23.60 1.31
CA ASN A 421 -1.76 -24.71 0.38
C ASN A 421 -0.75 -24.76 -0.79
N ASN A 422 0.25 -23.87 -0.79
CA ASN A 422 1.30 -23.72 -1.81
C ASN A 422 0.80 -23.44 -3.23
N ILE A 423 -0.35 -22.79 -3.38
CA ILE A 423 -0.99 -22.57 -4.68
C ILE A 423 -0.57 -21.22 -5.27
N ASN A 424 0.08 -21.27 -6.43
CA ASN A 424 0.46 -20.09 -7.19
C ASN A 424 -0.70 -19.74 -8.12
N LEU A 425 -1.34 -18.58 -7.88
CA LEU A 425 -2.49 -18.11 -8.66
C LEU A 425 -2.02 -17.28 -9.86
N ILE A 426 -2.42 -17.70 -11.04
CA ILE A 426 -2.11 -17.04 -12.32
C ILE A 426 -3.40 -16.37 -12.81
N PHE A 427 -3.47 -15.04 -12.69
CA PHE A 427 -4.53 -14.22 -13.26
C PHE A 427 -4.27 -14.02 -14.76
N ALA A 428 -4.89 -14.83 -15.61
CA ALA A 428 -4.88 -14.62 -17.05
C ALA A 428 -6.16 -13.88 -17.45
N VAL A 429 -6.05 -12.57 -17.63
CA VAL A 429 -7.20 -11.65 -17.73
C VAL A 429 -7.07 -10.72 -18.92
N THR A 430 -8.18 -10.24 -19.46
CA THR A 430 -8.15 -9.36 -20.64
C THR A 430 -7.44 -8.03 -20.36
N LYS A 431 -6.88 -7.41 -21.40
CA LYS A 431 -6.07 -6.19 -21.33
C LYS A 431 -6.75 -5.05 -20.54
N ASN A 432 -8.08 -4.95 -20.58
CA ASN A 432 -8.85 -3.91 -19.90
C ASN A 432 -8.75 -4.02 -18.37
N HIS A 433 -8.72 -5.25 -17.84
CA HIS A 433 -8.72 -5.53 -16.40
C HIS A 433 -7.35 -5.87 -15.83
N TYR A 434 -6.33 -6.02 -16.67
CA TYR A 434 -4.93 -6.28 -16.28
C TYR A 434 -4.44 -5.39 -15.11
N MET A 435 -4.73 -4.09 -15.12
CA MET A 435 -4.28 -3.18 -14.05
C MET A 435 -4.97 -3.43 -12.69
N LEU A 436 -6.23 -3.87 -12.69
CA LEU A 436 -6.95 -4.24 -11.46
C LEU A 436 -6.33 -5.49 -10.84
N TYR A 437 -6.21 -6.57 -11.62
CA TYR A 437 -5.62 -7.82 -11.14
C TYR A 437 -4.14 -7.67 -10.78
N LYS A 438 -3.41 -6.79 -11.46
CA LYS A 438 -2.05 -6.42 -11.06
C LYS A 438 -1.99 -5.78 -9.68
N ASN A 439 -2.93 -4.92 -9.31
CA ASN A 439 -3.00 -4.36 -7.98
C ASN A 439 -3.31 -5.45 -6.92
N PHE A 440 -4.09 -6.48 -7.26
CA PHE A 440 -4.23 -7.66 -6.38
C PHE A 440 -2.92 -8.45 -6.23
N THR A 441 -2.05 -8.55 -7.25
CA THR A 441 -0.74 -9.22 -7.09
C THR A 441 0.22 -8.55 -6.10
N ALA A 442 0.00 -7.27 -5.77
CA ALA A 442 0.74 -6.58 -4.72
C ALA A 442 0.21 -6.90 -3.29
N LEU A 443 -0.98 -7.50 -3.18
CA LEU A 443 -1.65 -7.83 -1.92
C LEU A 443 -1.68 -9.33 -1.63
N ILE A 444 -1.53 -10.17 -2.67
CA ILE A 444 -1.59 -11.63 -2.58
C ILE A 444 -0.22 -12.21 -3.00
N PRO A 445 0.63 -12.68 -2.06
CA PRO A 445 1.92 -13.30 -2.37
C PRO A 445 1.79 -14.54 -3.24
N GLY A 446 2.83 -14.86 -4.03
CA GLY A 446 2.84 -16.04 -4.90
C GLY A 446 1.91 -15.97 -6.11
N THR A 447 1.40 -14.78 -6.46
CA THR A 447 0.50 -14.58 -7.60
C THR A 447 1.16 -13.84 -8.76
N THR A 448 0.66 -14.09 -9.97
CA THR A 448 1.15 -13.47 -11.22
C THR A 448 -0.03 -13.05 -12.09
N VAL A 449 0.15 -12.00 -12.89
CA VAL A 449 -0.88 -11.50 -13.82
C VAL A 449 -0.32 -11.44 -15.24
N GLU A 450 -1.11 -11.96 -16.19
CA GLU A 450 -0.74 -12.12 -17.59
C GLU A 450 -1.90 -11.67 -18.49
N ILE A 451 -1.58 -11.09 -19.65
CA ILE A 451 -2.60 -10.50 -20.54
C ILE A 451 -3.19 -11.58 -21.45
N LEU A 452 -4.42 -11.97 -21.17
CA LEU A 452 -5.23 -12.84 -22.04
C LEU A 452 -5.70 -12.06 -23.27
N HIS A 453 -5.53 -12.65 -24.45
CA HIS A 453 -6.26 -12.21 -25.65
C HIS A 453 -7.74 -12.53 -25.48
N GLY A 454 -8.65 -11.67 -25.99
CA GLY A 454 -10.10 -11.92 -26.01
C GLY A 454 -10.55 -13.02 -26.99
N ASP A 455 -9.75 -14.06 -27.13
CA ASP A 455 -10.03 -15.34 -27.77
C ASP A 455 -9.25 -16.51 -27.11
N SER A 456 -8.58 -16.25 -25.97
CA SER A 456 -7.68 -17.14 -25.23
C SER A 456 -6.52 -17.79 -26.00
N LYS A 457 -6.24 -17.43 -27.26
CA LYS A 457 -5.25 -18.18 -28.09
C LYS A 457 -3.83 -18.16 -27.56
N ASN A 458 -3.48 -17.20 -26.70
CA ASN A 458 -2.15 -17.08 -26.10
C ASN A 458 -1.99 -17.81 -24.75
N ILE A 459 -3.05 -18.37 -24.14
CA ILE A 459 -3.02 -18.89 -22.75
C ILE A 459 -1.93 -19.94 -22.49
N ILE A 460 -1.57 -20.78 -23.47
CA ILE A 460 -0.43 -21.73 -23.32
C ILE A 460 0.88 -20.97 -23.05
N GLN A 461 1.14 -19.90 -23.81
CA GLN A 461 2.35 -19.10 -23.63
C GLN A 461 2.32 -18.34 -22.30
N LEU A 462 1.14 -17.88 -21.86
CA LEU A 462 0.99 -17.24 -20.54
C LEU A 462 1.31 -18.22 -19.41
N ILE A 463 0.84 -19.47 -19.49
CA ILE A 463 1.13 -20.51 -18.51
C ILE A 463 2.64 -20.83 -18.47
N ILE A 464 3.30 -20.93 -19.64
CA ILE A 464 4.75 -21.15 -19.73
C ILE A 464 5.53 -19.96 -19.18
N ASN A 465 5.11 -18.72 -19.50
CA ASN A 465 5.72 -17.50 -18.98
C ASN A 465 5.58 -17.41 -17.46
N ALA A 466 4.39 -17.67 -16.92
CA ALA A 466 4.11 -17.67 -15.49
C ALA A 466 4.89 -18.78 -14.76
N TYR A 467 4.93 -20.00 -15.30
CA TYR A 467 5.77 -21.08 -14.77
C TYR A 467 7.24 -20.67 -14.70
N ASN A 468 7.81 -20.14 -15.79
CA ASN A 468 9.18 -19.66 -15.82
C ASN A 468 9.42 -18.46 -14.89
N SER A 469 8.43 -17.57 -14.72
CA SER A 469 8.49 -16.42 -13.81
C SER A 469 8.52 -16.88 -12.35
N ILE A 470 7.62 -17.77 -11.94
CA ILE A 470 7.61 -18.40 -10.61
C ILE A 470 8.93 -19.16 -10.38
N ARG A 471 9.37 -19.97 -11.36
CA ARG A 471 10.65 -20.71 -11.33
C ARG A 471 11.89 -19.82 -11.58
N SER A 472 11.74 -18.50 -11.68
CA SER A 472 12.87 -17.56 -11.69
C SER A 472 13.13 -16.88 -10.33
N LYS A 473 12.30 -17.18 -9.33
CA LYS A 473 12.33 -16.50 -8.02
C LYS A 473 12.36 -17.50 -6.87
N VAL A 474 12.94 -17.07 -5.77
CA VAL A 474 12.81 -17.70 -4.44
C VAL A 474 12.67 -16.56 -3.43
N GLU A 475 11.57 -16.52 -2.70
CA GLU A 475 11.36 -15.63 -1.56
C GLU A 475 11.06 -16.47 -0.30
N LEU A 476 11.62 -16.08 0.84
CA LEU A 476 11.31 -16.69 2.13
C LEU A 476 10.13 -15.99 2.82
N SER A 477 9.17 -16.79 3.27
CA SER A 477 8.10 -16.40 4.20
C SER A 477 8.40 -16.91 5.61
N VAL A 478 7.94 -16.18 6.61
CA VAL A 478 8.04 -16.54 8.04
C VAL A 478 6.64 -16.81 8.57
N TRP A 479 6.50 -17.90 9.31
CA TRP A 479 5.25 -18.34 9.94
C TRP A 479 5.49 -18.55 11.44
N ASP A 480 4.48 -18.23 12.25
CA ASP A 480 4.47 -18.43 13.71
C ASP A 480 5.65 -17.74 14.45
N GLN A 481 6.08 -16.57 13.96
CA GLN A 481 7.14 -15.78 14.59
C GLN A 481 6.69 -15.24 15.98
N PRO A 482 7.42 -15.52 17.07
CA PRO A 482 7.17 -14.92 18.38
C PRO A 482 7.43 -13.40 18.37
N GLU A 483 6.61 -12.65 19.12
CA GLU A 483 6.70 -11.18 19.23
C GLU A 483 8.04 -10.71 19.85
N ASP A 484 8.68 -11.57 20.64
CA ASP A 484 9.96 -11.34 21.32
C ASP A 484 11.21 -11.56 20.45
N LEU A 485 11.05 -11.97 19.18
CA LEU A 485 12.15 -12.26 18.25
C LEU A 485 12.23 -11.30 17.05
N ASN A 486 13.44 -10.82 16.78
CA ASN A 486 13.81 -10.14 15.54
C ASN A 486 14.54 -11.10 14.58
N LEU A 487 14.19 -11.02 13.29
CA LEU A 487 14.81 -11.80 12.21
C LEU A 487 15.40 -10.86 11.16
N PHE A 488 16.68 -11.07 10.82
CA PHE A 488 17.39 -10.31 9.78
C PHE A 488 17.85 -11.27 8.69
N PHE A 489 17.57 -10.93 7.43
CA PHE A 489 17.87 -11.77 6.27
C PHE A 489 18.99 -11.15 5.43
N THR A 490 19.90 -11.98 4.94
CA THR A 490 20.86 -11.62 3.89
C THR A 490 20.78 -12.66 2.78
N ALA A 491 20.32 -12.26 1.60
CA ALA A 491 20.22 -13.15 0.43
C ALA A 491 21.54 -13.13 -0.37
N THR A 492 22.05 -14.30 -0.73
CA THR A 492 23.17 -14.47 -1.66
C THR A 492 22.68 -15.27 -2.87
N CYS A 493 22.59 -14.58 -4.00
CA CYS A 493 22.02 -15.09 -5.25
C CYS A 493 23.14 -15.62 -6.19
N GLN A 494 22.82 -15.91 -7.46
CA GLN A 494 23.79 -16.49 -8.42
C GLN A 494 24.99 -15.58 -8.72
N ASP A 495 24.87 -14.28 -8.43
CA ASP A 495 25.90 -13.26 -8.66
C ASP A 495 27.09 -13.40 -7.69
N GLY A 496 26.96 -14.23 -6.64
CA GLY A 496 27.92 -14.35 -5.54
C GLY A 496 27.95 -13.14 -4.60
N VAL A 497 27.12 -12.13 -4.88
CA VAL A 497 26.94 -10.93 -4.04
C VAL A 497 25.91 -11.24 -2.95
N SER A 498 26.26 -10.89 -1.71
CA SER A 498 25.33 -10.90 -0.58
C SER A 498 24.60 -9.57 -0.47
N TYR A 499 23.28 -9.61 -0.34
CA TYR A 499 22.37 -8.48 -0.28
C TYR A 499 21.72 -8.39 1.11
N PRO A 500 22.22 -7.53 2.02
CA PRO A 500 21.65 -7.36 3.35
C PRO A 500 20.22 -6.82 3.30
N GLY A 501 19.34 -7.33 4.16
CA GLY A 501 17.92 -6.96 4.21
C GLY A 501 17.05 -7.62 3.14
N GLN A 502 17.62 -8.26 2.11
CA GLN A 502 16.86 -9.04 1.13
C GLN A 502 16.54 -10.44 1.67
N ARG A 503 15.29 -10.87 1.48
CA ARG A 503 14.80 -12.24 1.72
C ARG A 503 14.40 -12.97 0.44
N LYS A 504 14.76 -12.42 -0.72
CA LYS A 504 14.42 -12.93 -2.05
C LYS A 504 15.62 -12.93 -3.00
N CYS A 505 15.60 -13.84 -3.96
CA CYS A 505 16.43 -13.83 -5.17
C CYS A 505 15.51 -13.90 -6.41
N GLU A 506 15.88 -13.21 -7.48
CA GLU A 506 15.17 -13.17 -8.77
C GLU A 506 16.15 -13.44 -9.92
N GLY A 507 15.64 -13.79 -11.11
CA GLY A 507 16.48 -14.11 -12.28
C GLY A 507 17.16 -15.49 -12.23
N LEU A 508 16.77 -16.33 -11.28
CA LEU A 508 17.27 -17.70 -11.12
C LEU A 508 16.85 -18.58 -12.31
N LYS A 509 17.59 -19.67 -12.53
CA LYS A 509 17.28 -20.73 -13.49
C LYS A 509 16.93 -22.03 -12.78
N ILE A 510 16.29 -22.94 -13.51
CA ILE A 510 16.10 -24.31 -13.05
C ILE A 510 17.48 -24.97 -12.92
N GLY A 511 17.75 -25.57 -11.76
CA GLY A 511 19.05 -26.11 -11.35
C GLY A 511 19.76 -25.25 -10.29
N ASP A 512 19.48 -23.94 -10.23
CA ASP A 512 20.18 -22.98 -9.38
C ASP A 512 19.82 -23.12 -7.89
N THR A 513 20.72 -22.64 -7.02
CA THR A 513 20.55 -22.63 -5.56
C THR A 513 20.74 -21.21 -5.03
N ALA A 514 19.77 -20.72 -4.25
CA ALA A 514 19.86 -19.47 -3.51
C ALA A 514 20.26 -19.76 -2.06
N THR A 515 21.10 -18.90 -1.48
CA THR A 515 21.54 -19.02 -0.08
C THR A 515 21.04 -17.83 0.72
N PHE A 516 20.58 -18.07 1.94
CA PHE A 516 20.08 -17.04 2.84
C PHE A 516 20.72 -17.23 4.22
N ASP A 517 21.44 -16.22 4.69
CA ASP A 517 21.92 -16.17 6.06
C ASP A 517 20.87 -15.46 6.90
N VAL A 518 20.34 -16.17 7.91
CA VAL A 518 19.27 -15.70 8.78
C VAL A 518 19.85 -15.45 10.17
N SER A 519 19.87 -14.18 10.59
CA SER A 519 20.24 -13.81 11.94
C SER A 519 19.01 -13.72 12.83
N VAL A 520 19.09 -14.33 14.01
CA VAL A 520 18.03 -14.34 15.03
C VAL A 520 18.53 -13.62 16.27
N GLU A 521 17.68 -12.78 16.84
CA GLU A 521 17.91 -11.99 18.05
C GLU A 521 16.65 -12.02 18.91
N ALA A 522 16.76 -12.39 20.18
CA ALA A 522 15.69 -12.17 21.16
C ALA A 522 15.84 -10.78 21.78
N TRP A 523 14.75 -10.03 21.97
CA TRP A 523 14.79 -8.73 22.66
C TRP A 523 14.32 -8.78 24.12
N SER A 524 13.67 -9.87 24.55
CA SER A 524 13.26 -10.09 25.95
C SER A 524 13.33 -11.58 26.35
N CYS A 525 12.96 -11.87 27.59
CA CYS A 525 12.85 -13.23 28.14
C CYS A 525 11.39 -13.58 28.42
N PRO A 526 10.72 -14.41 27.60
CA PRO A 526 9.34 -14.80 27.85
C PRO A 526 9.21 -15.59 29.16
N SER A 527 8.26 -15.20 30.02
CA SER A 527 8.15 -15.68 31.42
C SER A 527 7.57 -17.10 31.56
N ARG A 528 7.76 -17.97 30.56
CA ARG A 528 7.24 -19.35 30.52
C ARG A 528 8.29 -20.28 29.93
N GLN A 529 8.34 -21.51 30.45
CA GLN A 529 9.09 -22.63 29.88
C GLN A 529 8.37 -23.18 28.63
N ALA A 530 8.17 -22.33 27.63
CA ALA A 530 7.68 -22.71 26.32
C ALA A 530 8.87 -22.83 25.36
N GLU A 531 9.00 -23.96 24.67
CA GLU A 531 9.83 -24.03 23.48
C GLU A 531 9.08 -23.31 22.36
N HIS A 532 9.51 -22.09 22.04
CA HIS A 532 8.94 -21.34 20.92
C HIS A 532 9.45 -21.97 19.62
N ARG A 533 8.57 -22.15 18.62
CA ARG A 533 8.94 -22.70 17.32
C ARG A 533 8.36 -21.82 16.22
N PHE A 534 9.17 -21.43 15.25
CA PHE A 534 8.72 -20.70 14.06
C PHE A 534 9.17 -21.42 12.80
N THR A 535 8.48 -21.19 11.69
CA THR A 535 8.74 -21.90 10.42
C THR A 535 9.16 -20.92 9.32
N LEU A 536 10.29 -21.21 8.68
CA LEU A 536 10.69 -20.56 7.43
C LEU A 536 10.24 -21.42 6.25
N ARG A 537 9.59 -20.80 5.25
CA ARG A 537 9.09 -21.50 4.05
C ARG A 537 9.36 -20.69 2.78
N PRO A 538 9.98 -21.26 1.73
CA PRO A 538 10.06 -20.61 0.43
C PRO A 538 8.68 -20.58 -0.23
N VAL A 539 8.27 -19.42 -0.75
CA VAL A 539 6.93 -19.23 -1.33
C VAL A 539 6.72 -20.17 -2.53
N GLY A 540 5.66 -20.99 -2.46
CA GLY A 540 5.33 -21.98 -3.50
C GLY A 540 6.07 -23.32 -3.38
N PHE A 541 6.88 -23.54 -2.35
CA PHE A 541 7.61 -24.80 -2.11
C PHE A 541 6.94 -25.64 -1.00
N ARG A 542 7.00 -26.97 -1.16
CA ARG A 542 6.51 -27.91 -0.13
C ARG A 542 7.30 -27.75 1.17
N ASP A 543 8.62 -27.85 1.06
CA ASP A 543 9.56 -27.96 2.17
C ASP A 543 9.62 -26.69 3.02
N SER A 544 9.95 -26.88 4.29
CA SER A 544 10.15 -25.82 5.27
C SER A 544 11.32 -26.15 6.20
N LEU A 545 11.86 -25.11 6.83
CA LEU A 545 12.80 -25.21 7.93
C LEU A 545 12.06 -24.83 9.21
N GLU A 546 11.94 -25.79 10.12
CA GLU A 546 11.43 -25.56 11.47
C GLU A 546 12.57 -25.09 12.39
N VAL A 547 12.36 -23.99 13.11
CA VAL A 547 13.35 -23.39 14.00
C VAL A 547 12.81 -23.42 15.43
N GLY A 548 13.39 -24.28 16.27
CA GLY A 548 13.14 -24.30 17.71
C GLY A 548 13.98 -23.24 18.42
N VAL A 549 13.36 -22.51 19.34
CA VAL A 549 13.95 -21.36 20.04
C VAL A 549 13.90 -21.59 21.55
N THR A 550 15.06 -21.45 22.18
CA THR A 550 15.27 -21.51 23.62
C THR A 550 15.98 -20.25 24.10
N TYR A 551 15.80 -19.88 25.38
CA TYR A 551 16.22 -18.57 25.89
C TYR A 551 17.13 -18.74 27.11
N SER A 552 18.39 -18.33 26.99
CA SER A 552 19.39 -18.36 28.07
C SER A 552 19.26 -17.14 28.98
N CYS A 553 18.17 -17.11 29.75
CA CYS A 553 17.80 -16.02 30.66
C CYS A 553 18.40 -16.15 32.06
N THR A 554 18.59 -17.39 32.54
CA THR A 554 19.02 -17.68 33.92
C THR A 554 20.50 -18.00 34.00
N CYS A 555 21.15 -17.62 35.11
CA CYS A 555 22.55 -17.93 35.36
C CYS A 555 22.75 -19.37 35.89
N GLY A 556 23.92 -19.96 35.64
CA GLY A 556 24.26 -21.31 36.10
C GLY A 556 24.37 -21.40 37.63
N CYS A 557 24.78 -20.31 38.29
CA CYS A 557 24.77 -20.17 39.74
C CYS A 557 23.36 -20.10 40.37
N SER A 558 22.34 -19.63 39.65
CA SER A 558 20.97 -19.46 40.19
C SER A 558 20.28 -20.80 40.48
N ALA A 559 20.71 -21.87 39.80
CA ALA A 559 20.29 -23.23 40.08
C ALA A 559 20.91 -23.83 41.38
N ARG A 560 21.79 -23.09 42.08
CA ARG A 560 22.52 -23.54 43.27
C ARG A 560 22.15 -22.73 44.52
N LEU A 561 20.86 -22.65 44.81
CA LEU A 561 20.34 -22.04 46.03
C LEU A 561 20.88 -22.78 47.27
N GLU A 562 21.57 -22.07 48.17
CA GLU A 562 21.95 -22.57 49.50
C GLU A 562 21.07 -21.85 50.54
N PRO A 563 19.88 -22.38 50.89
CA PRO A 563 18.98 -21.76 51.87
C PRO A 563 19.58 -21.81 53.28
N ASP A 564 19.26 -20.80 54.10
CA ASP A 564 19.80 -20.58 55.45
C ASP A 564 21.34 -20.72 55.51
N SER A 565 22.03 -20.19 54.47
CA SER A 565 23.46 -20.37 54.28
C SER A 565 24.27 -19.76 55.44
N PRO A 566 25.32 -20.44 55.94
CA PRO A 566 26.23 -19.85 56.92
C PRO A 566 27.02 -18.65 56.35
N ARG A 567 27.05 -18.45 55.03
CA ARG A 567 27.59 -17.25 54.38
C ARG A 567 26.70 -16.02 54.61
N CYS A 568 25.39 -16.27 54.71
CA CYS A 568 24.32 -15.31 54.95
C CYS A 568 23.87 -15.33 56.42
N SER A 569 24.82 -15.55 57.34
CA SER A 569 24.61 -15.60 58.80
C SER A 569 23.57 -16.63 59.30
N GLY A 570 23.13 -17.57 58.45
CA GLY A 570 22.01 -18.47 58.72
C GLY A 570 20.62 -17.81 58.58
N ASN A 571 20.55 -16.56 58.10
CA ASN A 571 19.35 -15.73 58.03
C ASN A 571 18.99 -15.35 56.57
N GLY A 572 19.39 -16.15 55.60
CA GLY A 572 19.11 -15.89 54.17
C GLY A 572 19.62 -16.99 53.25
N THR A 573 19.18 -16.93 51.99
CA THR A 573 19.59 -17.85 50.92
C THR A 573 20.79 -17.28 50.16
N TYR A 574 21.85 -18.06 49.98
CA TYR A 574 22.98 -17.64 49.15
C TYR A 574 22.72 -17.98 47.67
N VAL A 575 22.82 -16.98 46.80
CA VAL A 575 22.52 -17.05 45.36
C VAL A 575 23.56 -16.23 44.59
N CYS A 576 24.26 -16.84 43.62
CA CYS A 576 25.14 -16.13 42.68
C CYS A 576 26.15 -15.12 43.28
N GLY A 577 26.66 -15.35 44.49
CA GLY A 577 27.61 -14.43 45.15
C GLY A 577 26.95 -13.36 46.04
N LEU A 578 25.63 -13.43 46.22
CA LEU A 578 24.83 -12.55 47.07
C LEU A 578 24.05 -13.36 48.12
N CYS A 579 23.49 -12.65 49.08
CA CYS A 579 22.58 -13.17 50.09
C CYS A 579 21.20 -12.54 49.91
N GLU A 580 20.20 -13.36 49.62
CA GLU A 580 18.78 -13.00 49.67
C GLU A 580 18.30 -13.21 51.12
N CYS A 581 18.18 -12.13 51.87
CA CYS A 581 17.89 -12.21 53.29
C CYS A 581 16.43 -12.61 53.58
N ASN A 582 16.25 -13.41 54.63
CA ASN A 582 14.93 -13.73 55.17
C ASN A 582 14.25 -12.43 55.66
N PRO A 583 12.90 -12.34 55.65
CA PRO A 583 12.18 -11.15 56.07
C PRO A 583 12.65 -10.61 57.44
N SER A 584 12.78 -9.29 57.51
CA SER A 584 13.35 -8.55 58.65
C SER A 584 14.84 -8.78 58.95
N TYR A 585 15.63 -9.30 58.00
CA TYR A 585 17.10 -9.25 58.03
C TYR A 585 17.66 -8.42 56.86
N LEU A 586 18.77 -7.71 57.11
CA LEU A 586 19.40 -6.77 56.19
C LEU A 586 20.94 -6.86 56.24
N GLY A 587 21.59 -6.27 55.24
CA GLY A 587 23.05 -6.27 55.10
C GLY A 587 23.57 -7.30 54.09
N THR A 588 24.84 -7.19 53.73
CA THR A 588 25.46 -7.98 52.64
C THR A 588 25.57 -9.48 52.91
N ARG A 589 25.41 -9.88 54.18
CA ARG A 589 25.46 -11.25 54.72
C ARG A 589 24.29 -11.49 55.70
N CYS A 590 23.22 -10.71 55.61
CA CYS A 590 22.06 -10.78 56.52
C CYS A 590 22.44 -10.64 58.00
N GLU A 591 23.42 -9.78 58.27
CA GLU A 591 24.09 -9.60 59.55
C GLU A 591 23.35 -8.67 60.53
N CYS A 592 22.35 -7.91 60.06
CA CYS A 592 21.53 -7.01 60.88
C CYS A 592 20.06 -7.46 60.92
N GLN A 593 19.38 -7.21 62.05
CA GLN A 593 17.92 -7.28 62.12
C GLN A 593 17.28 -5.91 61.84
N GLU A 594 16.14 -5.91 61.16
CA GLU A 594 15.34 -4.73 60.85
C GLU A 594 14.90 -4.00 62.14
N GLY A 595 15.20 -2.69 62.23
CA GLY A 595 14.94 -1.86 63.40
C GLY A 595 16.11 -1.72 64.40
N GLU A 596 17.24 -2.43 64.24
CA GLU A 596 18.41 -2.25 65.10
C GLU A 596 19.13 -0.91 64.84
N ASN A 597 18.90 0.06 65.74
CA ASN A 597 19.48 1.40 65.68
C ASN A 597 20.97 1.44 66.09
N GLN A 598 21.86 0.96 65.20
CA GLN A 598 23.30 1.24 65.32
C GLN A 598 23.60 2.70 64.93
N SER A 599 23.58 3.58 65.92
CA SER A 599 23.65 5.05 65.81
C SER A 599 24.98 5.64 65.28
N GLY A 600 25.89 4.83 64.72
CA GLY A 600 27.23 5.26 64.31
C GLY A 600 27.38 5.75 62.87
N TYR A 601 26.56 5.27 61.92
CA TYR A 601 26.98 5.24 60.51
C TYR A 601 25.96 5.67 59.44
N GLN A 602 24.89 6.39 59.82
CA GLN A 602 23.83 6.89 58.90
C GLN A 602 24.35 7.67 57.66
N ASN A 603 25.58 8.18 57.66
CA ASN A 603 26.18 8.85 56.50
C ASN A 603 26.34 7.92 55.27
N LEU A 604 26.35 6.60 55.45
CA LEU A 604 26.40 5.64 54.33
C LEU A 604 25.08 5.53 53.55
N CYS A 605 23.96 5.99 54.11
CA CYS A 605 22.65 6.05 53.44
C CYS A 605 22.38 7.40 52.75
N ARG A 606 23.42 8.18 52.44
CA ARG A 606 23.29 9.54 51.91
C ARG A 606 24.18 9.76 50.69
N GLU A 607 23.55 10.06 49.55
CA GLU A 607 24.18 10.36 48.26
C GLU A 607 25.26 11.46 48.35
N ALA A 608 24.96 12.55 49.06
CA ALA A 608 25.85 13.69 49.27
C ALA A 608 25.50 14.48 50.54
N GLU A 609 26.45 15.23 51.10
CA GLU A 609 26.18 16.13 52.22
C GLU A 609 25.06 17.14 51.85
N GLY A 610 24.09 17.31 52.74
CA GLY A 610 22.90 18.15 52.50
C GLY A 610 21.72 17.47 51.79
N LYS A 611 21.91 16.34 51.07
CA LYS A 611 20.79 15.51 50.59
C LYS A 611 20.11 14.80 51.78
N PRO A 612 18.79 14.52 51.73
CA PRO A 612 18.12 13.69 52.74
C PRO A 612 18.65 12.25 52.72
N LEU A 613 18.49 11.53 53.84
CA LEU A 613 18.73 10.08 53.90
C LEU A 613 17.79 9.36 52.94
N CYS A 614 18.29 8.38 52.20
CA CYS A 614 17.51 7.56 51.26
C CYS A 614 16.59 8.39 50.34
N SER A 615 17.09 9.54 49.86
CA SER A 615 16.35 10.51 49.03
C SER A 615 15.01 11.01 49.61
N GLY A 616 14.71 10.73 50.89
CA GLY A 616 13.38 10.92 51.49
C GLY A 616 12.32 9.93 50.98
N ARG A 617 12.72 8.87 50.26
CA ARG A 617 11.84 7.83 49.67
C ARG A 617 12.12 6.43 50.22
N GLY A 618 12.75 6.36 51.39
CA GLY A 618 13.06 5.12 52.11
C GLY A 618 13.60 5.38 53.50
N GLU A 619 13.84 4.31 54.25
CA GLU A 619 14.42 4.32 55.59
C GLU A 619 15.84 3.71 55.60
N CYS A 620 16.74 4.28 56.40
CA CYS A 620 18.14 3.82 56.50
C CYS A 620 18.28 2.78 57.62
N SER A 621 18.48 1.52 57.27
CA SER A 621 18.69 0.41 58.21
C SER A 621 19.93 -0.40 57.80
N CYS A 622 20.77 -0.79 58.77
CA CYS A 622 22.03 -1.51 58.51
C CYS A 622 22.96 -0.82 57.47
N ASN A 623 22.99 0.53 57.45
CA ASN A 623 23.74 1.33 56.46
C ASN A 623 23.28 1.17 55.00
N GLN A 624 22.10 0.60 54.77
CA GLN A 624 21.46 0.44 53.46
C GLN A 624 20.08 1.11 53.48
N CYS A 625 19.60 1.56 52.31
CA CYS A 625 18.27 2.14 52.18
C CYS A 625 17.23 1.06 51.82
N SER A 626 16.15 0.98 52.61
CA SER A 626 14.93 0.26 52.30
C SER A 626 13.92 1.23 51.69
N CYS A 627 13.55 1.05 50.43
CA CYS A 627 12.72 2.01 49.69
C CYS A 627 11.23 1.76 49.92
N PHE A 628 10.44 2.84 50.00
CA PHE A 628 8.99 2.74 50.21
C PHE A 628 8.28 2.20 48.96
N GLU A 629 7.25 1.37 49.17
CA GLU A 629 6.35 0.92 48.11
C GLU A 629 5.54 2.09 47.53
N SER A 630 5.11 1.96 46.27
CA SER A 630 4.35 2.99 45.56
C SER A 630 3.30 2.37 44.64
N GLU A 631 2.08 2.92 44.66
CA GLU A 631 0.98 2.51 43.76
C GLU A 631 1.30 2.76 42.28
N PHE A 632 2.30 3.59 41.98
CA PHE A 632 2.69 3.96 40.61
C PHE A 632 3.81 3.09 40.01
N GLY A 633 4.47 2.26 40.82
CA GLY A 633 5.57 1.39 40.39
C GLY A 633 6.64 1.20 41.47
N LYS A 634 7.87 0.85 41.07
CA LYS A 634 8.97 0.57 42.01
C LYS A 634 9.88 1.79 42.19
N ILE A 635 10.25 2.08 43.45
CA ILE A 635 11.33 2.98 43.84
C ILE A 635 12.54 2.11 44.20
N TYR A 636 13.73 2.47 43.73
CA TYR A 636 14.94 1.65 43.85
C TYR A 636 16.24 2.49 43.80
N GLY A 637 17.37 1.81 43.90
CA GLY A 637 18.72 2.41 43.97
C GLY A 637 19.27 2.44 45.39
N PRO A 638 20.61 2.51 45.57
CA PRO A 638 21.26 2.47 46.88
C PRO A 638 20.84 3.59 47.84
N PHE A 639 20.27 4.68 47.31
CA PHE A 639 19.73 5.81 48.06
C PHE A 639 18.24 6.07 47.75
N CYS A 640 17.51 5.09 47.20
CA CYS A 640 16.12 5.27 46.72
C CYS A 640 15.95 6.45 45.75
N GLU A 641 17.01 6.75 44.98
CA GLU A 641 17.13 7.88 44.06
C GLU A 641 16.47 7.62 42.70
N CYS A 642 16.19 6.37 42.35
CA CYS A 642 15.56 5.98 41.10
C CYS A 642 14.12 5.48 41.27
N ASP A 643 13.35 5.58 40.20
CA ASP A 643 12.05 4.93 40.03
C ASP A 643 11.80 4.58 38.56
N ASN A 644 10.75 3.79 38.30
CA ASN A 644 10.39 3.31 36.96
C ASN A 644 9.09 3.92 36.41
N PHE A 645 8.64 5.07 36.91
CA PHE A 645 7.35 5.68 36.51
C PHE A 645 7.40 7.17 36.15
N SER A 646 8.49 7.88 36.50
CA SER A 646 8.62 9.34 36.30
C SER A 646 9.17 9.78 34.93
N CYS A 647 9.46 8.86 34.02
CA CYS A 647 10.03 9.18 32.69
C CYS A 647 9.04 9.88 31.74
N ALA A 648 9.56 10.38 30.62
CA ALA A 648 8.79 11.10 29.60
C ALA A 648 7.61 10.27 29.04
N ARG A 649 6.48 10.95 28.79
CA ARG A 649 5.26 10.36 28.22
C ARG A 649 4.93 10.97 26.86
N ASN A 650 4.53 10.12 25.93
CA ASN A 650 4.07 10.50 24.59
C ASN A 650 2.63 10.00 24.40
N LYS A 651 1.70 10.89 24.03
CA LYS A 651 0.25 10.61 23.96
C LYS A 651 -0.32 9.92 25.23
N GLY A 652 0.30 10.17 26.40
CA GLY A 652 -0.05 9.58 27.70
C GLY A 652 0.74 8.31 28.09
N VAL A 653 1.32 7.61 27.11
CA VAL A 653 2.06 6.36 27.32
C VAL A 653 3.51 6.66 27.74
N LEU A 654 3.99 5.97 28.78
CA LEU A 654 5.37 6.05 29.27
C LEU A 654 6.34 5.54 28.19
N CYS A 655 7.39 6.30 27.88
CA CYS A 655 8.39 5.95 26.87
C CYS A 655 7.78 5.52 25.51
N SER A 656 6.66 6.12 25.11
CA SER A 656 5.84 5.77 23.93
C SER A 656 5.32 4.32 23.87
N GLY A 657 5.54 3.49 24.89
CA GLY A 657 5.35 2.03 24.80
C GLY A 657 6.47 1.32 24.02
N HIS A 658 7.62 1.97 23.86
CA HIS A 658 8.77 1.52 23.07
C HIS A 658 10.09 1.65 23.85
N GLY A 659 10.03 1.57 25.17
CA GLY A 659 11.19 1.63 26.05
C GLY A 659 10.82 1.44 27.52
N GLU A 660 11.79 1.05 28.33
CA GLU A 660 11.63 0.90 29.78
C GLU A 660 12.08 2.17 30.51
N CYS A 661 11.40 2.51 31.60
CA CYS A 661 11.70 3.72 32.37
C CYS A 661 12.70 3.39 33.49
N HIS A 662 13.88 4.02 33.46
CA HIS A 662 14.90 3.87 34.49
C HIS A 662 15.40 5.23 34.97
N CYS A 663 15.13 5.55 36.24
CA CYS A 663 15.67 6.73 36.92
C CYS A 663 15.34 8.07 36.21
N GLY A 664 14.18 8.16 35.56
CA GLY A 664 13.75 9.32 34.78
C GLY A 664 14.11 9.30 33.29
N GLU A 665 15.02 8.41 32.86
CA GLU A 665 15.36 8.21 31.44
C GLU A 665 14.59 7.04 30.81
N CYS A 666 14.12 7.22 29.58
CA CYS A 666 13.58 6.12 28.78
C CYS A 666 14.72 5.35 28.08
N LYS A 667 14.89 4.08 28.43
CA LYS A 667 15.79 3.14 27.75
C LYS A 667 15.01 2.47 26.62
N CYS A 668 15.18 2.98 25.40
CA CYS A 668 14.40 2.53 24.25
C CYS A 668 14.68 1.07 23.88
N HIS A 669 13.63 0.35 23.48
CA HIS A 669 13.77 -0.97 22.87
C HIS A 669 14.54 -0.86 21.55
N ALA A 670 15.23 -1.93 21.16
CA ALA A 670 15.95 -1.98 19.88
C ALA A 670 14.98 -1.69 18.73
N GLY A 671 15.35 -0.76 17.84
CA GLY A 671 14.46 -0.23 16.80
C GLY A 671 13.88 1.15 17.09
N TYR A 672 14.15 1.75 18.26
CA TYR A 672 13.65 3.08 18.66
C TYR A 672 14.74 3.95 19.33
N ILE A 673 14.62 5.28 19.16
CA ILE A 673 15.52 6.30 19.70
C ILE A 673 14.75 7.55 20.17
N GLY A 674 15.48 8.48 20.81
CA GLY A 674 14.97 9.75 21.34
C GLY A 674 14.47 9.63 22.78
N ASP A 675 14.44 10.75 23.50
CA ASP A 675 14.27 10.83 24.97
C ASP A 675 12.95 10.24 25.51
N ASN A 676 12.00 9.96 24.62
CA ASN A 676 10.71 9.33 24.90
C ASN A 676 10.40 8.12 23.98
N CYS A 677 11.41 7.62 23.25
CA CYS A 677 11.35 6.48 22.34
C CYS A 677 10.28 6.55 21.24
N ASN A 678 9.92 7.76 20.79
CA ASN A 678 8.90 7.96 19.75
C ASN A 678 9.40 7.73 18.31
N CYS A 679 10.71 7.65 18.10
CA CYS A 679 11.34 7.73 16.79
C CYS A 679 11.91 6.35 16.40
N SER A 680 11.33 5.70 15.39
CA SER A 680 11.84 4.38 14.96
C SER A 680 13.11 4.51 14.11
N THR A 681 14.05 3.59 14.31
CA THR A 681 15.23 3.40 13.44
C THR A 681 14.96 2.46 12.27
N GLY A 682 13.71 1.99 12.08
CA GLY A 682 13.31 1.17 10.94
C GLY A 682 13.40 1.97 9.63
N ILE A 683 14.22 1.48 8.69
CA ILE A 683 14.40 2.09 7.36
C ILE A 683 13.47 1.52 6.28
N SER A 684 12.69 0.48 6.59
CA SER A 684 11.83 -0.22 5.63
C SER A 684 10.74 0.65 5.03
N SER A 685 10.14 1.54 5.82
CA SER A 685 9.16 2.54 5.35
C SER A 685 9.80 3.71 4.57
N CYS A 686 11.11 3.85 4.61
CA CYS A 686 11.88 4.84 3.83
C CYS A 686 12.46 4.26 2.53
N GLN A 687 12.30 2.96 2.28
CA GLN A 687 12.94 2.27 1.17
C GLN A 687 12.08 2.33 -0.10
N ALA A 688 12.59 2.98 -1.13
CA ALA A 688 11.95 3.03 -2.44
C ALA A 688 11.98 1.66 -3.16
N LYS A 689 11.17 1.51 -4.23
CA LYS A 689 10.97 0.24 -4.95
C LYS A 689 12.21 -0.30 -5.67
N ASP A 690 13.21 0.56 -5.90
CA ASP A 690 14.54 0.26 -6.41
C ASP A 690 15.53 -0.17 -5.30
N GLY A 691 15.11 -0.13 -4.04
CA GLY A 691 15.91 -0.43 -2.86
C GLY A 691 16.56 0.79 -2.19
N GLN A 692 16.37 2.02 -2.71
CA GLN A 692 17.11 3.19 -2.26
C GLN A 692 16.55 3.88 -0.99
N ILE A 693 17.51 4.33 -0.17
CA ILE A 693 17.44 5.38 0.87
C ILE A 693 16.64 6.64 0.50
N CYS A 694 15.31 6.68 0.56
CA CYS A 694 14.52 7.86 0.14
C CYS A 694 14.86 8.33 -1.30
N SER A 695 15.02 7.38 -2.22
CA SER A 695 15.46 7.61 -3.62
C SER A 695 16.79 8.38 -3.76
N ASP A 696 17.63 8.41 -2.71
CA ASP A 696 18.81 9.27 -2.52
C ASP A 696 18.54 10.79 -2.58
N ARG A 697 17.26 11.19 -2.63
CA ARG A 697 16.79 12.59 -2.67
C ARG A 697 16.46 13.17 -1.28
N GLY A 698 16.62 12.37 -0.23
CA GLY A 698 16.21 12.71 1.13
C GLY A 698 16.91 11.89 2.20
N ARG A 699 16.52 12.11 3.46
CA ARG A 699 17.04 11.38 4.62
C ARG A 699 15.91 10.71 5.38
N CYS A 700 16.07 9.44 5.71
CA CYS A 700 15.15 8.73 6.58
C CYS A 700 15.34 9.20 8.04
N ILE A 701 14.28 9.72 8.65
CA ILE A 701 14.24 10.18 10.04
C ILE A 701 12.96 9.62 10.67
N CYS A 702 13.10 8.88 11.77
CA CYS A 702 11.98 8.25 12.49
C CYS A 702 11.08 7.34 11.62
N GLY A 703 11.63 6.71 10.58
CA GLY A 703 10.87 5.91 9.61
C GLY A 703 10.11 6.71 8.54
N GLN A 704 10.41 8.00 8.36
CA GLN A 704 9.84 8.85 7.31
C GLN A 704 10.93 9.56 6.50
N CYS A 705 10.73 9.76 5.20
CA CYS A 705 11.68 10.46 4.34
C CYS A 705 11.51 11.98 4.41
N GLN A 706 12.53 12.68 4.89
CA GLN A 706 12.65 14.13 4.74
C GLN A 706 13.43 14.45 3.46
N CYS A 707 12.73 14.88 2.42
CA CYS A 707 13.33 15.21 1.12
C CYS A 707 14.24 16.44 1.23
N THR A 708 15.46 16.31 0.74
CA THR A 708 16.50 17.36 0.76
C THR A 708 16.71 18.01 -0.61
N GLU A 709 16.30 17.34 -1.69
CA GLU A 709 16.39 17.89 -3.05
C GLU A 709 15.20 18.82 -3.37
N PRO A 710 15.43 20.05 -3.87
CA PRO A 710 14.35 21.04 -4.06
C PRO A 710 13.38 20.63 -5.18
N GLY A 711 12.14 20.34 -4.79
CA GLY A 711 11.07 19.86 -5.67
C GLY A 711 10.90 18.35 -5.70
N ALA A 712 11.68 17.59 -4.91
CA ALA A 712 11.41 16.19 -4.63
C ALA A 712 10.34 16.03 -3.53
N PHE A 713 9.38 15.13 -3.76
CA PHE A 713 8.30 14.78 -2.85
C PHE A 713 7.82 13.34 -3.04
N GLY A 714 6.90 12.88 -2.20
CA GLY A 714 6.48 11.47 -2.11
C GLY A 714 6.90 10.84 -0.80
N GLU A 715 6.38 9.65 -0.49
CA GLU A 715 6.69 8.94 0.77
C GLU A 715 8.16 8.52 0.85
N THR A 716 8.81 8.34 -0.31
CA THR A 716 10.22 7.98 -0.47
C THR A 716 10.98 9.00 -1.33
N CYS A 717 10.49 10.24 -1.41
CA CYS A 717 11.04 11.33 -2.24
C CYS A 717 11.18 11.00 -3.74
N GLU A 718 10.41 10.03 -4.22
CA GLU A 718 10.54 9.46 -5.56
C GLU A 718 10.15 10.43 -6.68
N LYS A 719 9.24 11.37 -6.42
CA LYS A 719 8.67 12.30 -7.41
C LYS A 719 9.45 13.62 -7.41
N CYS A 720 10.22 13.88 -8.46
CA CYS A 720 10.91 15.16 -8.64
C CYS A 720 10.75 15.70 -10.07
N PRO A 721 9.69 16.50 -10.35
CA PRO A 721 9.46 17.08 -11.68
C PRO A 721 10.52 18.11 -12.10
N THR A 722 11.31 18.63 -11.16
CA THR A 722 12.35 19.65 -11.37
C THR A 722 13.77 19.08 -11.50
N CYS A 723 13.94 17.76 -11.32
CA CYS A 723 15.27 17.13 -11.34
C CYS A 723 15.78 16.91 -12.77
N PRO A 724 17.07 17.19 -13.07
CA PRO A 724 17.60 17.15 -14.45
C PRO A 724 17.46 15.80 -15.16
N ASP A 725 17.61 14.69 -14.44
CA ASP A 725 17.72 13.34 -15.04
C ASP A 725 16.40 12.78 -15.58
N ALA A 726 15.27 13.30 -15.08
CA ALA A 726 13.94 12.75 -15.29
C ALA A 726 13.41 12.94 -16.72
N CYS A 727 13.56 14.16 -17.28
CA CYS A 727 13.23 14.45 -18.68
C CYS A 727 14.40 14.22 -19.65
N SER A 728 15.66 14.31 -19.18
CA SER A 728 16.83 14.25 -20.07
C SER A 728 17.12 12.83 -20.57
N THR A 729 17.11 11.83 -19.68
CA THR A 729 17.30 10.41 -20.05
C THR A 729 16.26 9.93 -21.08
N LYS A 730 15.05 10.48 -21.04
CA LYS A 730 13.93 10.17 -21.95
C LYS A 730 14.00 10.92 -23.27
N ARG A 731 14.65 12.08 -23.31
CA ARG A 731 14.82 12.89 -24.53
C ARG A 731 15.58 12.13 -25.62
N ASP A 732 16.63 11.39 -25.27
CA ASP A 732 17.50 10.70 -26.23
C ASP A 732 16.76 9.62 -27.03
N CYS A 733 15.83 8.88 -26.39
CA CYS A 733 14.92 7.99 -27.12
C CYS A 733 13.99 8.77 -28.06
N VAL A 734 13.34 9.84 -27.57
CA VAL A 734 12.38 10.63 -28.37
C VAL A 734 13.06 11.28 -29.58
N GLU A 735 14.27 11.86 -29.43
CA GLU A 735 15.05 12.38 -30.56
C GLU A 735 15.43 11.27 -31.55
N CYS A 736 15.89 10.11 -31.05
CA CYS A 736 16.24 8.97 -31.90
C CYS A 736 15.05 8.47 -32.74
N LEU A 737 13.85 8.40 -32.15
CA LEU A 737 12.62 7.99 -32.83
C LEU A 737 12.19 9.02 -33.90
N LEU A 738 12.22 10.31 -33.58
CA LEU A 738 11.88 11.39 -34.51
C LEU A 738 12.82 11.40 -35.73
N LEU A 739 14.13 11.23 -35.51
CA LEU A 739 15.14 11.20 -36.57
C LEU A 739 15.01 10.01 -37.54
N HIS A 740 14.40 8.91 -37.09
CA HIS A 740 14.24 7.68 -37.89
C HIS A 740 12.81 7.43 -38.39
N SER A 741 11.85 8.30 -38.07
CA SER A 741 10.47 8.19 -38.51
C SER A 741 10.38 8.17 -40.04
N GLY A 742 10.18 6.97 -40.61
CA GLY A 742 10.12 6.73 -42.06
C GLY A 742 11.30 5.96 -42.69
N LYS A 743 12.29 5.43 -41.94
CA LYS A 743 13.37 4.60 -42.53
C LYS A 743 13.63 3.29 -41.74
N PRO A 744 13.54 2.10 -42.37
CA PRO A 744 13.63 0.81 -41.67
C PRO A 744 15.04 0.41 -41.21
N ALA A 745 16.10 1.09 -41.68
CA ALA A 745 17.48 0.67 -41.49
C ALA A 745 18.16 1.14 -40.18
N GLY A 746 17.54 2.09 -39.43
CA GLY A 746 18.12 2.65 -38.21
C GLY A 746 17.70 1.99 -36.90
N ASN A 747 16.75 1.03 -36.93
CA ASN A 747 16.06 0.56 -35.73
C ASN A 747 16.97 -0.09 -34.67
N GLN A 748 18.07 -0.75 -35.06
CA GLN A 748 18.80 -1.63 -34.14
C GLN A 748 19.47 -0.89 -32.96
N THR A 749 19.97 0.32 -33.17
CA THR A 749 20.52 1.18 -32.11
C THR A 749 19.43 1.85 -31.30
N CYS A 750 18.39 2.37 -31.95
CA CYS A 750 17.28 3.07 -31.29
C CYS A 750 16.53 2.16 -30.29
N HIS A 751 16.36 0.89 -30.65
CA HIS A 751 15.68 -0.11 -29.83
C HIS A 751 16.42 -0.47 -28.53
N ASN A 752 17.71 -0.12 -28.40
CA ASN A 752 18.46 -0.26 -27.14
C ASN A 752 18.22 0.92 -26.19
N TYR A 753 18.09 2.15 -26.71
CA TYR A 753 17.79 3.33 -25.89
C TYR A 753 16.33 3.31 -25.40
N CYS A 754 15.38 2.97 -26.28
CA CYS A 754 13.94 2.92 -25.98
C CYS A 754 13.46 1.58 -25.37
N LYS A 755 14.36 0.75 -24.82
CA LYS A 755 14.10 -0.68 -24.52
C LYS A 755 13.03 -0.90 -23.44
N ASP A 756 12.98 -0.01 -22.45
CA ASP A 756 12.13 -0.13 -21.27
C ASP A 756 10.96 0.86 -21.29
N GLU A 757 10.55 1.24 -22.50
CA GLU A 757 9.63 2.33 -22.77
C GLU A 757 8.45 1.88 -23.63
N VAL A 758 7.28 2.46 -23.38
CA VAL A 758 6.06 2.23 -24.17
C VAL A 758 5.70 3.55 -24.83
N ILE A 759 5.95 3.68 -26.13
CA ILE A 759 5.71 4.92 -26.88
C ILE A 759 4.27 4.97 -27.41
N THR A 760 3.57 6.05 -27.11
CA THR A 760 2.21 6.35 -27.59
C THR A 760 2.21 7.69 -28.32
N TRP A 761 1.83 7.68 -29.60
CA TRP A 761 1.90 8.85 -30.47
C TRP A 761 0.56 9.60 -30.51
N VAL A 762 0.54 10.84 -30.03
CA VAL A 762 -0.68 11.66 -29.86
C VAL A 762 -0.65 12.91 -30.73
N ASP A 763 -1.84 13.37 -31.15
CA ASP A 763 -2.02 14.59 -31.94
C ASP A 763 -2.07 15.86 -31.08
N THR A 764 -2.45 15.72 -29.81
CA THR A 764 -2.39 16.76 -28.78
C THR A 764 -2.07 16.13 -27.41
N ILE A 765 -1.39 16.88 -26.54
CA ILE A 765 -1.08 16.47 -25.17
C ILE A 765 -2.02 17.20 -24.20
N VAL A 766 -2.69 16.44 -23.33
CA VAL A 766 -3.48 16.97 -22.22
C VAL A 766 -2.53 17.48 -21.14
N LYS A 767 -2.66 18.75 -20.73
CA LYS A 767 -1.74 19.44 -19.81
C LYS A 767 -2.25 19.52 -18.36
N ASP A 768 -3.30 18.76 -18.04
CA ASP A 768 -4.05 18.79 -16.77
C ASP A 768 -4.27 17.36 -16.22
N ASP A 769 -3.19 16.58 -16.20
CA ASP A 769 -3.14 15.23 -15.64
C ASP A 769 -2.15 15.26 -14.46
N GLN A 770 -2.62 14.92 -13.26
CA GLN A 770 -1.83 15.00 -12.03
C GLN A 770 -0.86 13.82 -11.85
N GLU A 771 -0.95 12.77 -12.67
CA GLU A 771 -0.05 11.62 -12.62
C GLU A 771 1.09 11.68 -13.66
N ALA A 772 1.02 12.60 -14.63
CA ALA A 772 1.96 12.67 -15.76
C ALA A 772 2.96 13.83 -15.68
N VAL A 773 4.25 13.54 -15.88
CA VAL A 773 5.30 14.56 -15.94
C VAL A 773 5.41 15.09 -17.38
N LEU A 774 5.15 16.37 -17.59
CA LEU A 774 5.26 17.05 -18.88
C LEU A 774 6.70 17.55 -19.12
N CYS A 775 7.35 16.98 -20.13
CA CYS A 775 8.66 17.39 -20.62
C CYS A 775 8.52 18.15 -21.96
N PHE A 776 9.41 19.11 -22.20
CA PHE A 776 9.52 19.77 -23.50
C PHE A 776 10.98 20.18 -23.78
N TYR A 777 11.36 20.21 -25.05
CA TYR A 777 12.69 20.64 -25.49
C TYR A 777 12.63 21.25 -26.90
N LYS A 778 13.66 22.01 -27.27
CA LYS A 778 13.77 22.62 -28.60
C LYS A 778 14.48 21.66 -29.55
N THR A 779 13.90 21.39 -30.72
CA THR A 779 14.51 20.52 -31.74
C THR A 779 15.57 21.26 -32.54
N THR A 780 16.36 20.51 -33.32
CA THR A 780 17.37 21.06 -34.25
C THR A 780 16.77 21.88 -35.40
N GLN A 781 15.44 21.87 -35.58
CA GLN A 781 14.70 22.70 -36.54
C GLN A 781 14.03 23.91 -35.89
N ASP A 782 14.44 24.26 -34.67
CA ASP A 782 13.98 25.41 -33.88
C ASP A 782 12.51 25.34 -33.39
N CYS A 783 11.81 24.23 -33.66
CA CYS A 783 10.47 23.93 -33.16
C CYS A 783 10.48 23.36 -31.73
N VAL A 784 9.35 23.41 -31.03
CA VAL A 784 9.22 22.84 -29.68
C VAL A 784 8.65 21.42 -29.74
N MET A 785 9.38 20.45 -29.20
CA MET A 785 8.88 19.10 -29.00
C MET A 785 8.31 18.97 -27.59
N LEU A 786 7.13 18.35 -27.47
CA LEU A 786 6.48 18.06 -26.20
C LEU A 786 6.26 16.55 -26.05
N PHE A 787 6.47 16.03 -24.85
CA PHE A 787 6.12 14.67 -24.47
C PHE A 787 5.75 14.61 -22.99
N THR A 788 4.87 13.70 -22.58
CA THR A 788 4.73 13.34 -21.16
C THR A 788 5.29 11.95 -20.92
N TYR A 789 5.68 11.66 -19.68
CA TYR A 789 5.85 10.28 -19.26
C TYR A 789 5.08 9.98 -17.97
N THR A 790 4.63 8.74 -17.86
CA THR A 790 4.09 8.12 -16.65
C THR A 790 4.87 6.85 -16.33
N GLU A 791 5.25 6.67 -15.07
CA GLU A 791 5.91 5.44 -14.63
C GLU A 791 4.86 4.34 -14.43
N LEU A 792 4.91 3.30 -15.27
CA LEU A 792 4.04 2.15 -15.09
C LEU A 792 4.53 1.34 -13.87
N PRO A 793 3.63 0.74 -13.05
CA PRO A 793 3.98 -0.18 -11.97
C PRO A 793 4.70 -1.48 -12.38
N SER A 794 5.28 -1.54 -13.58
CA SER A 794 6.17 -2.60 -14.10
C SER A 794 7.65 -2.16 -14.18
N GLY A 795 8.00 -0.96 -13.71
CA GLY A 795 9.35 -0.40 -13.90
C GLY A 795 9.64 -0.01 -15.35
N LYS A 796 8.58 0.22 -16.15
CA LYS A 796 8.67 0.71 -17.53
C LYS A 796 7.99 2.06 -17.65
N THR A 797 8.51 2.96 -18.46
CA THR A 797 7.94 4.31 -18.64
C THR A 797 7.05 4.37 -19.87
N ASN A 798 5.78 4.71 -19.68
CA ASN A 798 4.88 5.03 -20.79
C ASN A 798 5.13 6.48 -21.21
N LEU A 799 5.53 6.70 -22.45
CA LEU A 799 5.82 8.00 -23.05
C LEU A 799 4.67 8.37 -23.99
N THR A 800 4.00 9.49 -23.74
CA THR A 800 3.08 10.09 -24.71
C THR A 800 3.83 11.17 -25.48
N VAL A 801 3.91 11.04 -26.80
CA VAL A 801 4.81 11.81 -27.65
C VAL A 801 3.99 12.49 -28.75
N LEU A 802 4.15 13.80 -28.90
CA LEU A 802 3.45 14.57 -29.94
C LEU A 802 3.94 14.15 -31.33
N LYS A 803 3.05 13.86 -32.29
CA LYS A 803 3.44 13.34 -33.62
C LYS A 803 4.30 14.31 -34.44
N GLU A 804 4.01 15.60 -34.36
CA GLU A 804 4.73 16.66 -35.05
C GLU A 804 5.08 17.76 -34.02
N PRO A 805 6.32 18.27 -33.98
CA PRO A 805 6.70 19.33 -33.04
C PRO A 805 6.00 20.65 -33.37
N GLU A 806 5.68 21.45 -32.35
CA GLU A 806 5.03 22.75 -32.52
C GLU A 806 6.02 23.76 -33.14
N CYS A 807 5.95 23.89 -34.47
CA CYS A 807 6.71 24.84 -35.27
C CYS A 807 5.94 26.16 -35.45
N GLY A 808 6.45 27.25 -34.89
CA GLY A 808 5.83 28.57 -34.99
C GLY A 808 5.95 29.20 -36.39
N THR A 809 4.91 29.05 -37.22
CA THR A 809 4.83 29.80 -38.49
C THR A 809 4.42 31.26 -38.23
N ALA A 810 5.25 32.22 -38.62
CA ALA A 810 4.92 33.63 -38.46
C ALA A 810 3.70 34.01 -39.32
N PRO A 811 2.63 34.60 -38.76
CA PRO A 811 1.44 34.94 -39.52
C PRO A 811 1.75 36.02 -40.56
N ASN A 812 1.32 35.79 -41.80
CA ASN A 812 1.62 36.68 -42.92
C ASN A 812 1.02 38.08 -42.69
N ALA A 813 1.85 39.13 -42.68
CA ALA A 813 1.42 40.49 -42.33
C ALA A 813 0.22 41.00 -43.15
N MET A 814 0.07 40.52 -44.39
CA MET A 814 -1.07 40.85 -45.24
C MET A 814 -2.42 40.36 -44.68
N THR A 815 -2.49 39.19 -44.03
CA THR A 815 -3.76 38.69 -43.48
C THR A 815 -4.18 39.47 -42.24
N ILE A 816 -3.22 39.91 -41.42
CA ILE A 816 -3.48 40.80 -40.27
C ILE A 816 -4.01 42.15 -40.75
N LEU A 817 -3.36 42.75 -41.75
CA LEU A 817 -3.78 44.04 -42.32
C LEU A 817 -5.21 43.96 -42.90
N LEU A 818 -5.50 42.93 -43.69
CA LEU A 818 -6.84 42.72 -44.27
C LEU A 818 -7.91 42.46 -43.20
N ALA A 819 -7.59 41.71 -42.14
CA ALA A 819 -8.52 41.47 -41.03
C ALA A 819 -8.86 42.77 -40.29
N VAL A 820 -7.86 43.58 -39.94
CA VAL A 820 -8.06 44.86 -39.23
C VAL A 820 -8.88 45.85 -40.07
N VAL A 821 -8.52 46.05 -41.34
CA VAL A 821 -9.25 46.95 -42.26
C VAL A 821 -10.69 46.45 -42.48
N GLY A 822 -10.88 45.15 -42.68
CA GLY A 822 -12.19 44.53 -42.83
C GLY A 822 -13.08 44.71 -41.59
N SER A 823 -12.54 44.51 -40.38
CA SER A 823 -13.27 44.71 -39.13
C SER A 823 -13.72 46.16 -38.93
N ILE A 824 -12.86 47.15 -39.22
CA ILE A 824 -13.21 48.57 -39.11
C ILE A 824 -14.36 48.93 -40.07
N LEU A 825 -14.29 48.44 -41.32
CA LEU A 825 -15.35 48.62 -42.32
C LEU A 825 -16.68 47.98 -41.88
N LEU A 826 -16.64 46.75 -41.36
CA LEU A 826 -17.83 46.04 -40.88
C LEU A 826 -18.50 46.75 -39.71
N ILE A 827 -17.73 47.26 -38.75
CA ILE A 827 -18.24 48.03 -37.61
C ILE A 827 -18.88 49.34 -38.08
N GLY A 828 -18.24 50.05 -39.01
CA GLY A 828 -18.81 51.27 -39.61
C GLY A 828 -20.14 51.02 -40.32
N ILE A 829 -20.23 49.95 -41.13
CA ILE A 829 -21.47 49.55 -41.82
C ILE A 829 -22.55 49.13 -40.80
N ALA A 830 -22.20 48.37 -39.76
CA ALA A 830 -23.13 47.96 -38.71
C ALA A 830 -23.71 49.14 -37.95
N LEU A 831 -22.88 50.13 -37.57
CA LEU A 831 -23.34 51.35 -36.89
C LEU A 831 -24.27 52.19 -37.78
N LEU A 832 -23.94 52.34 -39.08
CA LEU A 832 -24.81 53.01 -40.04
C LEU A 832 -26.14 52.27 -40.24
N ALA A 833 -26.12 50.94 -40.29
CA ALA A 833 -27.32 50.12 -40.39
C ALA A 833 -28.21 50.22 -39.14
N ILE A 834 -27.61 50.20 -37.94
CA ILE A 834 -28.33 50.39 -36.66
C ILE A 834 -28.94 51.80 -36.60
N TRP A 835 -28.19 52.85 -36.96
CA TRP A 835 -28.71 54.22 -37.01
C TRP A 835 -29.88 54.34 -38.00
N LYS A 836 -29.72 53.79 -39.22
CA LYS A 836 -30.78 53.78 -40.24
C LYS A 836 -32.02 53.02 -39.76
N LEU A 837 -31.83 51.89 -39.07
CA LEU A 837 -32.91 51.10 -38.48
C LEU A 837 -33.66 51.87 -37.38
N LEU A 838 -32.94 52.51 -36.45
CA LEU A 838 -33.52 53.31 -35.38
C LEU A 838 -34.35 54.49 -35.91
N VAL A 839 -33.82 55.24 -36.90
CA VAL A 839 -34.55 56.31 -37.58
C VAL A 839 -35.79 55.75 -38.28
N THR A 840 -35.66 54.65 -39.03
CA THR A 840 -36.80 54.02 -39.73
C THR A 840 -37.88 53.50 -38.78
N ILE A 841 -37.51 53.04 -37.58
CA ILE A 841 -38.46 52.63 -36.52
C ILE A 841 -39.14 53.86 -35.90
N HIS A 842 -38.43 54.97 -35.71
CA HIS A 842 -39.00 56.22 -35.21
C HIS A 842 -40.02 56.81 -36.20
N ASP A 843 -39.63 56.96 -37.47
CA ASP A 843 -40.51 57.41 -38.55
C ASP A 843 -41.75 56.50 -38.69
N ARG A 844 -41.58 55.17 -38.63
CA ARG A 844 -42.72 54.24 -38.66
C ARG A 844 -43.64 54.36 -37.45
N ARG A 845 -43.13 54.70 -36.26
CA ARG A 845 -43.97 54.91 -35.06
C ARG A 845 -44.79 56.19 -35.17
N GLU A 846 -44.19 57.30 -35.55
CA GLU A 846 -44.93 58.56 -35.74
C GLU A 846 -45.90 58.47 -36.93
N PHE A 847 -45.53 57.81 -38.03
CA PHE A 847 -46.45 57.55 -39.16
C PHE A 847 -47.62 56.64 -38.77
N ALA A 848 -47.39 55.58 -37.97
CA ALA A 848 -48.46 54.71 -37.48
C ALA A 848 -49.41 55.44 -36.52
N LYS A 849 -48.87 56.28 -35.64
CA LYS A 849 -49.64 57.16 -34.75
C LYS A 849 -50.53 58.13 -35.55
N PHE A 850 -49.95 58.83 -36.54
CA PHE A 850 -50.69 59.69 -37.47
C PHE A 850 -51.77 58.94 -38.26
N GLN A 851 -51.51 57.68 -38.70
CA GLN A 851 -52.55 56.86 -39.32
C GLN A 851 -53.66 56.45 -38.33
N SER A 852 -53.34 56.16 -37.06
CA SER A 852 -54.33 55.81 -36.05
C SER A 852 -55.27 56.99 -35.71
N GLU A 853 -54.73 58.21 -35.69
CA GLU A 853 -55.51 59.44 -35.53
C GLU A 853 -56.42 59.67 -36.75
N ARG A 854 -55.93 59.42 -37.97
CA ARG A 854 -56.75 59.46 -39.20
C ARG A 854 -57.80 58.34 -39.31
N SER A 855 -57.56 57.15 -38.78
CA SER A 855 -58.49 56.02 -38.91
C SER A 855 -59.61 56.09 -37.88
N ARG A 856 -59.33 56.55 -36.65
CA ARG A 856 -60.35 56.79 -35.62
C ARG A 856 -61.36 57.87 -36.04
N ALA A 857 -60.94 58.82 -36.87
CA ALA A 857 -61.79 59.86 -37.47
C ALA A 857 -62.67 59.38 -38.65
N ARG A 858 -62.72 58.08 -38.97
CA ARG A 858 -63.40 57.55 -40.16
C ARG A 858 -64.45 56.45 -39.91
N TYR A 859 -64.69 56.07 -38.65
CA TYR A 859 -65.42 54.83 -38.32
C TYR A 859 -66.90 55.01 -37.86
N GLU A 860 -67.52 56.17 -38.13
CA GLU A 860 -68.95 56.43 -37.83
C GLU A 860 -69.92 56.16 -38.99
N MET A 861 -69.51 55.38 -40.00
CA MET A 861 -70.38 55.00 -41.14
C MET A 861 -70.47 53.48 -41.31
N ALA A 862 -71.50 52.88 -40.70
CA ALA A 862 -71.82 51.46 -40.85
C ALA A 862 -72.63 51.17 -42.12
N SER A 863 -72.51 49.95 -42.66
CA SER A 863 -73.27 49.48 -43.84
C SER A 863 -74.01 48.16 -43.54
N ASN A 864 -75.23 48.01 -44.06
CA ASN A 864 -76.16 46.92 -43.74
C ASN A 864 -76.29 45.92 -44.93
N PRO A 865 -76.18 44.58 -44.74
CA PRO A 865 -75.82 43.66 -45.82
C PRO A 865 -77.00 42.93 -46.48
N LEU A 866 -77.66 43.56 -47.47
CA LEU A 866 -78.81 42.96 -48.20
C LEU A 866 -78.74 43.01 -49.75
N TYR A 867 -77.54 43.17 -50.35
CA TYR A 867 -77.42 43.43 -51.79
C TYR A 867 -76.47 42.48 -52.55
N ARG A 868 -76.95 41.94 -53.68
CA ARG A 868 -76.18 41.17 -54.69
C ARG A 868 -76.36 41.81 -56.08
N LYS A 869 -75.37 41.66 -56.96
CA LYS A 869 -75.46 41.97 -58.41
C LYS A 869 -75.02 40.77 -59.27
N PRO A 870 -75.49 40.68 -60.54
CA PRO A 870 -75.37 39.47 -61.37
C PRO A 870 -74.16 39.49 -62.34
N ILE A 871 -74.04 38.39 -63.10
CA ILE A 871 -72.94 38.04 -64.02
C ILE A 871 -73.20 38.59 -65.43
N SER A 872 -72.12 38.93 -66.17
CA SER A 872 -72.06 38.87 -67.63
C SER A 872 -70.73 38.24 -68.08
N THR A 873 -70.73 37.48 -69.17
CA THR A 873 -69.56 36.74 -69.70
C THR A 873 -69.43 36.96 -71.20
N HIS A 874 -68.21 36.86 -71.74
CA HIS A 874 -67.92 36.07 -72.93
C HIS A 874 -66.41 35.82 -73.11
N THR A 875 -66.06 34.85 -73.96
CA THR A 875 -64.75 34.21 -74.10
C THR A 875 -64.24 34.23 -75.55
N VAL A 876 -62.91 34.20 -75.73
CA VAL A 876 -62.24 33.58 -76.89
C VAL A 876 -60.93 32.93 -76.40
N ASP A 877 -60.49 31.87 -77.07
CA ASP A 877 -59.32 31.01 -76.76
C ASP A 877 -58.24 31.14 -77.87
N PHE A 878 -57.00 30.74 -77.60
CA PHE A 878 -56.17 29.91 -78.51
C PHE A 878 -54.80 29.56 -77.87
N SER A 879 -54.34 28.32 -78.12
CA SER A 879 -53.13 27.73 -77.53
C SER A 879 -51.99 27.49 -78.53
N PHE A 880 -50.73 27.44 -78.07
CA PHE A 880 -49.63 26.75 -78.77
C PHE A 880 -48.57 26.19 -77.80
N ASN A 881 -48.08 24.98 -78.09
CA ASN A 881 -47.03 24.27 -77.33
C ASN A 881 -45.92 23.79 -78.28
N LYS A 882 -44.65 23.75 -77.85
CA LYS A 882 -43.57 23.08 -78.61
C LYS A 882 -42.40 22.61 -77.72
N PHE A 883 -41.70 21.58 -78.19
CA PHE A 883 -40.69 20.79 -77.45
C PHE A 883 -39.24 21.31 -77.58
N ASN A 884 -38.44 20.96 -76.55
CA ASN A 884 -36.99 20.72 -76.49
C ASN A 884 -36.10 20.99 -77.73
N LYS A 885 -35.00 21.74 -77.51
CA LYS A 885 -33.62 21.20 -77.64
C LYS A 885 -32.58 22.11 -76.98
N SER A 886 -31.39 21.56 -76.73
CA SER A 886 -30.19 22.23 -76.20
C SER A 886 -29.11 22.41 -77.29
N TYR A 887 -28.23 23.40 -77.14
CA TYR A 887 -26.84 23.39 -77.65
C TYR A 887 -25.98 24.48 -76.96
N ASN A 888 -24.65 24.31 -76.94
CA ASN A 888 -23.68 25.29 -76.45
C ASN A 888 -23.26 26.28 -77.56
N GLY A 889 -22.76 27.48 -77.20
CA GLY A 889 -22.13 28.41 -78.16
C GLY A 889 -21.74 29.77 -77.60
N THR A 890 -20.45 29.92 -77.27
CA THR A 890 -19.67 31.10 -76.82
C THR A 890 -19.59 32.29 -77.81
N VAL A 891 -19.05 33.42 -77.32
CA VAL A 891 -18.56 34.63 -78.04
C VAL A 891 -19.67 35.63 -78.44
N ASP A 892 -19.53 36.95 -78.28
CA ASP A 892 -18.46 37.77 -77.64
C ASP A 892 -18.78 38.15 -76.18
#